data_AF-A0A519L0A5-F1
#
_entry.id   AF-A0A519L0A5-F1
#
_cell.length_a   1.000
_cell.length_b   1.000
_cell.length_c   1.000
_cell.angle_alpha   90.00
_cell.angle_beta   90.00
_cell.angle_gamma   90.00
#
_symmetry.space_group_name_H-M   'P 1'
#
loop_
_entity.id
_entity.type
_entity.pdbx_description
1 polymer ?
#
loop_
_entity_poly.entity_id
_entity_poly.type
_entity_poly.pdbx_seq_one_letter_code
_entity_poly.pdbx_strand_id
1 'polypeptide(L)'
;MRILLATAVAIAPLLVASQAAADVVINTSRTTPIRTSTATGTGPDNIEITTNGLVSLTTGTAVRIDSSHNVSLTGTGAINMTNSDSGSTGILVDPGLTTNIRIDGTIAINDSITDYPDTDSDGDIDGPWATGSDRYGIRLAAGGDTTGNVIVGQSGAVTVDGNNSYAISVEGNLIGKLENFGLVRVFGDNSVAIRTLGTVTGPINLLGTVNARGANTIGVSIGGDVTGRLTLQGAIDSSGYRYTTRGTDEFIGKLEPDDLLQGGPAVLIGASVSGGVVVDRPPTDADTANADEDGDGIADANETTATINSYGSAAGIQVGSTAGSITLGVAGTGDNAYGFINRGSVTGQGVYDGITASAVVFGGNAGQTVTIDGGVRNEGTIAALAYDANATGVRFGEGSTTAQFYNGGTLTAGVSSDVAAVGTSLQIDVGANLPSVNNNGNILASTGGGVADVYGIRDLSGTLTSITNTGSIQAVATANADGDAITSQRVAIDVSANTTGVTVLQNGIASTPTSADPDSDGDGVTNSNEPVMIGDVRFGSGSDTLDVRNGYLQGDISFGAGADVLSISGGGLVRGALSDTDGDLSIDVSNGTLETHQTTTLNVSSLNVGADGELIVTIDPAANNSSGGLNVAGAATLATGAGLGVRFNSLLDGPARFDLINAGTLNAGAIDMDSFQENSPYLYVIEGGIDAANNTVYEDVRQRTTDEAGLISVEASMYDAFYSSLSRDADMRAAFLAQLG
;
A
#
# COMPACT_ATOMS: atom_id res chain seq x y z
N MET A 1 -5.42 -33.62 -90.60
CA MET A 1 -5.67 -34.96 -90.01
C MET A 1 -6.84 -34.81 -89.02
N ARG A 2 -7.95 -35.53 -89.27
CA ARG A 2 -9.06 -35.97 -88.36
C ARG A 2 -9.45 -35.06 -87.16
N ILE A 3 -10.59 -34.34 -87.17
CA ILE A 3 -12.01 -34.70 -86.89
C ILE A 3 -12.33 -35.00 -85.39
N LEU A 4 -13.43 -34.37 -84.93
CA LEU A 4 -14.46 -34.71 -83.89
C LEU A 4 -14.42 -33.84 -82.62
N LEU A 5 -15.42 -32.93 -82.46
CA LEU A 5 -16.73 -33.11 -81.77
C LEU A 5 -16.53 -33.21 -80.24
N ALA A 6 -17.30 -32.63 -79.33
CA ALA A 6 -18.48 -31.77 -79.28
C ALA A 6 -18.94 -31.88 -77.81
N THR A 7 -19.32 -30.79 -77.14
CA THR A 7 -20.56 -30.68 -76.33
C THR A 7 -20.56 -29.37 -75.54
N ALA A 8 -21.62 -28.59 -75.75
CA ALA A 8 -21.99 -27.45 -74.95
C ALA A 8 -22.64 -27.95 -73.65
N VAL A 9 -22.16 -27.45 -72.51
CA VAL A 9 -22.89 -27.47 -71.23
C VAL A 9 -23.00 -26.03 -70.77
N ALA A 10 -24.23 -25.63 -70.47
CA ALA A 10 -24.64 -24.27 -70.15
C ALA A 10 -23.86 -23.67 -68.98
N ILE A 11 -23.25 -22.51 -69.20
CA ILE A 11 -22.84 -21.59 -68.13
C ILE A 11 -24.09 -20.80 -67.76
N ALA A 12 -24.79 -21.23 -66.71
CA ALA A 12 -25.66 -20.36 -65.95
C ALA A 12 -24.81 -19.74 -64.82
N PRO A 13 -24.79 -18.41 -64.65
CA PRO A 13 -24.23 -17.83 -63.44
C PRO A 13 -25.22 -18.13 -62.30
N LEU A 14 -24.85 -19.04 -61.41
CA LEU A 14 -25.48 -19.15 -60.10
C LEU A 14 -25.02 -17.92 -59.28
N LEU A 15 -25.68 -16.79 -59.53
CA LEU A 15 -25.72 -15.64 -58.62
C LEU A 15 -26.44 -16.09 -57.36
N VAL A 16 -25.70 -16.70 -56.42
CA VAL A 16 -26.09 -16.66 -55.02
C VAL A 16 -25.83 -15.23 -54.59
N ALA A 17 -26.89 -14.41 -54.65
CA ALA A 17 -26.93 -13.17 -53.90
C ALA A 17 -26.90 -13.58 -52.42
N SER A 18 -25.72 -13.61 -51.80
CA SER A 18 -25.62 -13.43 -50.36
C SER A 18 -26.16 -12.03 -50.10
N GLN A 19 -27.41 -11.94 -49.67
CA GLN A 19 -27.89 -10.73 -49.03
C GLN A 19 -26.94 -10.50 -47.85
N ALA A 20 -26.08 -9.49 -47.95
CA ALA A 20 -25.56 -8.86 -46.76
C ALA A 20 -26.82 -8.35 -46.03
N ALA A 21 -27.22 -9.05 -44.95
CA ALA A 21 -28.25 -8.54 -44.07
C ALA A 21 -27.69 -7.22 -43.53
N ALA A 22 -28.33 -6.12 -43.91
CA ALA A 22 -28.00 -4.82 -43.36
C ALA A 22 -28.56 -4.78 -41.95
N ASP A 23 -27.72 -4.42 -40.98
CA ASP A 23 -28.13 -4.31 -39.58
C ASP A 23 -29.42 -3.48 -39.45
N VAL A 24 -30.26 -3.80 -38.47
CA VAL A 24 -31.44 -2.99 -38.18
C VAL A 24 -30.99 -1.70 -37.52
N VAL A 25 -30.97 -0.64 -38.32
CA VAL A 25 -30.55 0.70 -37.89
C VAL A 25 -31.72 1.44 -37.23
N ILE A 26 -31.49 1.81 -35.98
CA ILE A 26 -32.31 2.71 -35.19
C ILE A 26 -31.70 4.11 -35.34
N ASN A 27 -32.40 4.99 -36.04
CA ASN A 27 -31.99 6.38 -36.26
C ASN A 27 -33.08 7.40 -35.90
N THR A 28 -34.15 6.96 -35.23
CA THR A 28 -35.21 7.80 -34.67
C THR A 28 -35.60 7.28 -33.29
N SER A 29 -36.36 8.08 -32.56
CA SER A 29 -36.93 7.67 -31.27
C SER A 29 -37.97 6.56 -31.43
N ARG A 30 -37.98 5.61 -30.49
CA ARG A 30 -39.04 4.63 -30.27
C ARG A 30 -39.37 4.49 -28.80
N THR A 31 -40.61 4.12 -28.53
CA THR A 31 -41.16 3.91 -27.18
C THR A 31 -41.59 2.47 -26.91
N THR A 32 -41.12 1.54 -27.74
CA THR A 32 -41.40 0.11 -27.62
C THR A 32 -40.10 -0.69 -27.55
N PRO A 33 -40.07 -1.82 -26.81
CA PRO A 33 -38.94 -2.74 -26.82
C PRO A 33 -38.55 -3.24 -28.21
N ILE A 34 -37.30 -3.66 -28.38
CA ILE A 34 -36.81 -4.36 -29.57
C ILE A 34 -36.08 -5.66 -29.18
N ARG A 35 -36.18 -6.68 -30.04
CA ARG A 35 -35.60 -8.01 -29.85
C ARG A 35 -34.75 -8.40 -31.05
N THR A 36 -33.60 -9.05 -30.85
CA THR A 36 -32.78 -9.50 -31.98
C THR A 36 -33.48 -10.56 -32.81
N SER A 37 -34.31 -11.43 -32.23
CA SER A 37 -35.05 -12.48 -32.97
C SER A 37 -36.11 -11.95 -33.95
N THR A 38 -36.56 -10.71 -33.75
CA THR A 38 -37.59 -10.06 -34.57
C THR A 38 -37.18 -8.65 -35.01
N ALA A 39 -35.88 -8.36 -35.08
CA ALA A 39 -35.37 -7.02 -35.28
C ALA A 39 -35.89 -6.36 -36.57
N THR A 40 -36.02 -7.13 -37.66
CA THR A 40 -36.54 -6.63 -38.96
C THR A 40 -38.07 -6.53 -39.01
N GLY A 41 -38.76 -6.92 -37.92
CA GLY A 41 -40.21 -7.10 -37.86
C GLY A 41 -40.70 -8.47 -38.39
N THR A 42 -39.90 -9.19 -39.18
CA THR A 42 -40.26 -10.51 -39.74
C THR A 42 -39.21 -11.59 -39.50
N GLY A 43 -38.03 -11.24 -39.01
CA GLY A 43 -36.94 -12.17 -38.73
C GLY A 43 -35.81 -11.54 -37.92
N PRO A 44 -34.78 -12.34 -37.61
CA PRO A 44 -33.72 -11.94 -36.71
C PRO A 44 -32.65 -11.10 -37.41
N ASP A 45 -32.00 -10.19 -36.68
CA ASP A 45 -30.88 -9.37 -37.18
C ASP A 45 -30.10 -8.72 -36.04
N ASN A 46 -28.93 -8.14 -36.38
CA ASN A 46 -28.22 -7.22 -35.51
C ASN A 46 -29.02 -5.93 -35.32
N ILE A 47 -28.77 -5.25 -34.20
CA ILE A 47 -29.40 -3.97 -33.88
C ILE A 47 -28.31 -2.91 -33.70
N GLU A 48 -28.38 -1.83 -34.48
CA GLU A 48 -27.53 -0.65 -34.30
C GLU A 48 -28.36 0.57 -33.90
N ILE A 49 -28.02 1.22 -32.79
CA ILE A 49 -28.60 2.49 -32.34
C ILE A 49 -27.63 3.62 -32.63
N THR A 50 -27.91 4.38 -33.69
CA THR A 50 -27.04 5.46 -34.19
C THR A 50 -27.31 6.79 -33.48
N THR A 51 -26.56 7.84 -33.81
CA THR A 51 -26.63 9.20 -33.23
C THR A 51 -28.04 9.78 -32.99
N ASN A 52 -28.99 9.55 -33.91
CA ASN A 52 -30.37 10.05 -33.79
C ASN A 52 -31.34 9.00 -33.21
N GLY A 53 -30.84 7.80 -32.96
CA GLY A 53 -31.56 6.67 -32.42
C GLY A 53 -31.78 6.78 -30.92
N LEU A 54 -33.03 6.57 -30.49
CA LEU A 54 -33.39 6.55 -29.07
C LEU A 54 -34.38 5.42 -28.81
N VAL A 55 -34.12 4.60 -27.79
CA VAL A 55 -35.12 3.70 -27.21
C VAL A 55 -35.50 4.26 -25.84
N SER A 56 -36.73 4.76 -25.72
CA SER A 56 -37.23 5.39 -24.49
C SER A 56 -38.33 4.55 -23.87
N LEU A 57 -38.08 4.00 -22.69
CA LEU A 57 -39.06 3.23 -21.91
C LEU A 57 -39.11 3.75 -20.48
N THR A 58 -40.00 3.20 -19.65
CA THR A 58 -39.99 3.43 -18.20
C THR A 58 -40.03 2.13 -17.41
N THR A 59 -40.16 0.98 -18.07
CA THR A 59 -40.32 -0.33 -17.43
C THR A 59 -39.93 -1.45 -18.39
N GLY A 60 -39.65 -2.64 -17.85
CA GLY A 60 -39.31 -3.83 -18.62
C GLY A 60 -37.93 -3.77 -19.28
N THR A 61 -37.77 -4.45 -20.42
CA THR A 61 -36.49 -4.55 -21.15
C THR A 61 -36.52 -3.72 -22.42
N ALA A 62 -35.55 -2.81 -22.62
CA ALA A 62 -35.47 -1.97 -23.81
C ALA A 62 -34.96 -2.72 -25.05
N VAL A 63 -33.83 -3.41 -24.93
CA VAL A 63 -33.26 -4.26 -25.97
C VAL A 63 -33.06 -5.66 -25.39
N ARG A 64 -33.64 -6.68 -26.03
CA ARG A 64 -33.40 -8.08 -25.65
C ARG A 64 -32.68 -8.83 -26.76
N ILE A 65 -31.53 -9.39 -26.44
CA ILE A 65 -30.79 -10.29 -27.31
C ILE A 65 -31.29 -11.70 -27.01
N ASP A 66 -32.24 -12.17 -27.82
CA ASP A 66 -32.85 -13.51 -27.74
C ASP A 66 -32.53 -14.40 -28.96
N SER A 67 -31.55 -13.96 -29.77
CA SER A 67 -30.92 -14.72 -30.85
C SER A 67 -29.48 -14.25 -31.04
N SER A 68 -28.61 -15.09 -31.62
CA SER A 68 -27.17 -14.83 -31.81
C SER A 68 -26.86 -13.72 -32.82
N HIS A 69 -27.12 -12.47 -32.42
CA HIS A 69 -26.90 -11.26 -33.17
C HIS A 69 -26.36 -10.16 -32.25
N ASN A 70 -25.60 -9.23 -32.82
CA ASN A 70 -24.92 -8.17 -32.10
C ASN A 70 -25.86 -6.99 -31.79
N VAL A 71 -25.51 -6.23 -30.76
CA VAL A 71 -26.12 -4.93 -30.45
C VAL A 71 -25.03 -3.88 -30.32
N SER A 72 -25.19 -2.75 -31.01
CA SER A 72 -24.29 -1.61 -30.90
C SER A 72 -25.06 -0.30 -30.68
N LEU A 73 -24.50 0.58 -29.85
CA LEU A 73 -24.87 2.00 -29.75
C LEU A 73 -23.70 2.81 -30.32
N THR A 74 -23.92 3.62 -31.36
CA THR A 74 -22.90 4.41 -32.03
C THR A 74 -23.21 5.91 -31.94
N GLY A 75 -22.16 6.75 -31.92
CA GLY A 75 -22.31 8.20 -31.75
C GLY A 75 -23.06 8.55 -30.47
N THR A 76 -24.09 9.41 -30.56
CA THR A 76 -24.96 9.76 -29.43
C THR A 76 -26.22 8.89 -29.32
N GLY A 77 -26.23 7.69 -29.91
CA GLY A 77 -27.36 6.75 -29.81
C GLY A 77 -27.65 6.36 -28.36
N ALA A 78 -28.93 6.25 -28.00
CA ALA A 78 -29.30 6.13 -26.59
C ALA A 78 -30.40 5.12 -26.27
N ILE A 79 -30.30 4.53 -25.07
CA ILE A 79 -31.39 3.85 -24.36
C ILE A 79 -31.65 4.67 -23.09
N ASN A 80 -32.83 5.30 -22.99
CA ASN A 80 -33.20 6.09 -21.82
C ASN A 80 -34.43 5.52 -21.14
N MET A 81 -34.27 5.15 -19.88
CA MET A 81 -35.34 4.75 -18.98
C MET A 81 -35.43 5.73 -17.83
N THR A 82 -36.17 6.82 -18.03
CA THR A 82 -36.38 7.88 -17.02
C THR A 82 -37.56 7.53 -16.12
N ASN A 83 -37.49 7.84 -14.82
CA ASN A 83 -38.49 7.41 -13.83
C ASN A 83 -38.72 5.89 -13.92
N SER A 84 -37.62 5.13 -14.02
CA SER A 84 -37.71 3.72 -14.36
C SER A 84 -38.37 2.91 -13.24
N ASP A 85 -39.21 1.93 -13.55
CA ASP A 85 -39.74 0.99 -12.55
C ASP A 85 -38.62 0.05 -12.04
N SER A 86 -38.85 -0.58 -10.88
CA SER A 86 -38.00 -1.70 -10.45
C SER A 86 -37.98 -2.83 -11.49
N GLY A 87 -36.85 -3.55 -11.61
CA GLY A 87 -36.71 -4.65 -12.57
C GLY A 87 -36.38 -4.21 -14.00
N SER A 88 -36.28 -2.91 -14.27
CA SER A 88 -36.03 -2.38 -15.61
C SER A 88 -34.64 -2.76 -16.11
N THR A 89 -34.52 -3.10 -17.39
CA THR A 89 -33.27 -3.53 -18.02
C THR A 89 -33.02 -2.82 -19.35
N GLY A 90 -31.86 -2.21 -19.52
CA GLY A 90 -31.46 -1.57 -20.77
C GLY A 90 -31.23 -2.63 -21.86
N ILE A 91 -30.21 -3.46 -21.67
CA ILE A 91 -29.91 -4.60 -22.55
C ILE A 91 -29.96 -5.90 -21.74
N LEU A 92 -30.82 -6.83 -22.14
CA LEU A 92 -30.87 -8.20 -21.59
C LEU A 92 -30.35 -9.19 -22.63
N VAL A 93 -29.41 -10.05 -22.25
CA VAL A 93 -28.95 -11.18 -23.07
C VAL A 93 -29.51 -12.47 -22.50
N ASP A 94 -30.24 -13.22 -23.33
CA ASP A 94 -30.68 -14.56 -22.99
C ASP A 94 -29.48 -15.54 -23.01
N PRO A 95 -29.49 -16.61 -22.19
CA PRO A 95 -28.35 -17.51 -22.04
C PRO A 95 -28.08 -18.32 -23.32
N GLY A 96 -26.82 -18.71 -23.53
CA GLY A 96 -26.42 -19.65 -24.59
C GLY A 96 -26.28 -19.03 -25.99
N LEU A 97 -26.08 -17.71 -26.09
CA LEU A 97 -26.05 -16.97 -27.35
C LEU A 97 -24.63 -16.55 -27.75
N THR A 98 -24.43 -16.32 -29.05
CA THR A 98 -23.23 -15.67 -29.58
C THR A 98 -23.56 -14.23 -29.96
N THR A 99 -23.01 -13.26 -29.24
CA THR A 99 -23.32 -11.84 -29.44
C THR A 99 -22.17 -10.95 -28.96
N ASN A 100 -21.91 -9.87 -29.70
CA ASN A 100 -21.09 -8.76 -29.25
C ASN A 100 -21.99 -7.59 -28.87
N ILE A 101 -21.64 -6.94 -27.77
CA ILE A 101 -22.27 -5.72 -27.27
C ILE A 101 -21.21 -4.62 -27.30
N ARG A 102 -21.50 -3.52 -28.01
CA ARG A 102 -20.65 -2.33 -28.02
C ARG A 102 -21.44 -1.07 -27.72
N ILE A 103 -21.05 -0.33 -26.68
CA ILE A 103 -21.69 0.90 -26.25
C ILE A 103 -20.73 2.07 -26.47
N ASP A 104 -20.90 2.82 -27.55
CA ASP A 104 -20.25 4.13 -27.77
C ASP A 104 -21.20 5.31 -27.46
N GLY A 105 -22.49 5.03 -27.27
CA GLY A 105 -23.51 5.98 -26.86
C GLY A 105 -23.91 5.85 -25.37
N THR A 106 -25.17 6.10 -25.02
CA THR A 106 -25.62 6.13 -23.62
C THR A 106 -26.71 5.10 -23.31
N ILE A 107 -26.57 4.39 -22.19
CA ILE A 107 -27.63 3.66 -21.51
C ILE A 107 -27.87 4.35 -20.16
N ALA A 108 -29.04 4.94 -19.97
CA ALA A 108 -29.40 5.61 -18.72
C ALA A 108 -30.69 5.01 -18.16
N ILE A 109 -30.61 4.39 -16.98
CA ILE A 109 -31.76 3.87 -16.23
C ILE A 109 -31.84 4.64 -14.93
N ASN A 110 -32.51 5.78 -15.02
CA ASN A 110 -32.49 6.77 -13.95
C ASN A 110 -33.78 6.69 -13.14
N ASP A 111 -33.64 7.06 -11.88
CA ASP A 111 -34.76 7.07 -10.95
C ASP A 111 -35.68 8.28 -11.19
N SER A 112 -36.67 8.43 -10.31
CA SER A 112 -37.62 9.54 -10.25
C SER A 112 -37.31 10.61 -9.21
N ILE A 113 -36.23 10.47 -8.42
CA ILE A 113 -35.78 11.54 -7.52
C ILE A 113 -35.31 12.72 -8.38
N THR A 114 -36.02 13.83 -8.31
CA THR A 114 -35.67 15.08 -9.02
C THR A 114 -35.07 16.13 -8.11
N ASP A 115 -35.36 16.07 -6.82
CA ASP A 115 -34.90 17.03 -5.81
C ASP A 115 -34.53 16.27 -4.52
N TYR A 116 -33.40 16.64 -3.93
CA TYR A 116 -32.98 16.21 -2.59
C TYR A 116 -33.31 17.34 -1.61
N PRO A 117 -34.17 17.11 -0.59
CA PRO A 117 -34.52 18.13 0.37
C PRO A 117 -33.36 18.43 1.32
N ASP A 118 -33.29 19.65 1.81
CA ASP A 118 -32.60 20.02 3.06
C ASP A 118 -33.68 20.02 4.15
N THR A 119 -33.83 18.90 4.87
CA THR A 119 -35.00 18.61 5.71
C THR A 119 -35.02 19.45 6.97
N ASP A 120 -33.85 19.81 7.48
CA ASP A 120 -33.70 20.56 8.73
C ASP A 120 -33.22 22.02 8.51
N SER A 121 -32.88 22.38 7.27
CA SER A 121 -32.48 23.71 6.81
C SER A 121 -31.12 24.19 7.33
N ASP A 122 -30.19 23.27 7.56
CA ASP A 122 -28.85 23.58 8.06
C ASP A 122 -27.78 23.74 6.96
N GLY A 123 -28.14 23.41 5.71
CA GLY A 123 -27.39 23.69 4.49
C GLY A 123 -26.76 22.49 3.80
N ASP A 124 -27.00 21.25 4.23
CA ASP A 124 -26.75 20.05 3.44
C ASP A 124 -28.02 19.40 2.86
N ILE A 125 -27.84 18.30 2.11
CA ILE A 125 -28.89 17.70 1.27
C ILE A 125 -29.12 16.26 1.67
N ASP A 126 -30.37 15.93 1.95
CA ASP A 126 -30.75 14.69 2.60
C ASP A 126 -31.42 13.71 1.62
N GLY A 127 -31.64 12.50 2.14
CA GLY A 127 -32.51 11.52 1.53
C GLY A 127 -31.77 10.45 0.73
N PRO A 128 -32.49 9.41 0.30
CA PRO A 128 -31.86 8.21 -0.24
C PRO A 128 -31.16 8.49 -1.58
N TRP A 129 -30.04 7.81 -1.84
CA TRP A 129 -29.34 7.90 -3.13
C TRP A 129 -30.23 7.54 -4.33
N ALA A 130 -31.10 6.55 -4.17
CA ALA A 130 -32.07 6.16 -5.19
C ALA A 130 -33.30 5.49 -4.56
N THR A 131 -34.42 5.50 -5.29
CA THR A 131 -35.58 4.65 -5.07
C THR A 131 -35.69 3.56 -6.14
N GLY A 132 -36.58 2.60 -5.91
CA GLY A 132 -36.72 1.41 -6.75
C GLY A 132 -35.58 0.41 -6.58
N SER A 133 -35.66 -0.72 -7.28
CA SER A 133 -34.68 -1.80 -7.15
C SER A 133 -34.51 -2.65 -8.41
N ASP A 134 -33.48 -3.51 -8.41
CA ASP A 134 -33.29 -4.57 -9.41
C ASP A 134 -33.21 -4.02 -10.85
N ARG A 135 -32.59 -2.86 -11.03
CA ARG A 135 -32.40 -2.25 -12.35
C ARG A 135 -31.05 -2.69 -12.93
N TYR A 136 -31.01 -2.86 -14.26
CA TYR A 136 -29.84 -3.38 -14.97
C TYR A 136 -29.51 -2.58 -16.23
N GLY A 137 -28.34 -1.98 -16.33
CA GLY A 137 -27.89 -1.34 -17.57
C GLY A 137 -27.71 -2.38 -18.68
N ILE A 138 -26.78 -3.32 -18.45
CA ILE A 138 -26.53 -4.50 -19.27
C ILE A 138 -26.58 -5.74 -18.37
N ARG A 139 -27.38 -6.74 -18.74
CA ARG A 139 -27.52 -8.00 -18.00
C ARG A 139 -27.32 -9.19 -18.92
N LEU A 140 -26.28 -9.97 -18.68
CA LEU A 140 -26.09 -11.28 -19.29
C LEU A 140 -26.69 -12.32 -18.33
N ALA A 141 -27.84 -12.88 -18.67
CA ALA A 141 -28.59 -13.75 -17.78
C ALA A 141 -27.88 -15.10 -17.54
N ALA A 142 -28.06 -15.65 -16.34
CA ALA A 142 -27.56 -16.97 -16.00
C ALA A 142 -28.26 -18.09 -16.80
N GLY A 143 -27.60 -19.26 -16.91
CA GLY A 143 -28.19 -20.48 -17.48
C GLY A 143 -27.58 -20.97 -18.79
N GLY A 144 -26.48 -20.38 -19.24
CA GLY A 144 -25.72 -20.81 -20.43
C GLY A 144 -24.60 -19.83 -20.77
N ASP A 145 -23.65 -20.26 -21.59
CA ASP A 145 -22.49 -19.45 -21.96
C ASP A 145 -22.86 -18.40 -23.02
N THR A 146 -22.48 -17.15 -22.80
CA THR A 146 -22.52 -16.11 -23.83
C THR A 146 -21.15 -16.04 -24.51
N THR A 147 -21.08 -16.30 -25.81
CA THR A 147 -19.83 -16.16 -26.58
C THR A 147 -19.78 -14.80 -27.29
N GLY A 148 -18.72 -14.04 -27.07
CA GLY A 148 -18.53 -12.69 -27.62
C GLY A 148 -18.11 -11.70 -26.56
N ASN A 149 -18.06 -10.41 -26.92
CA ASN A 149 -17.48 -9.38 -26.07
C ASN A 149 -18.52 -8.38 -25.57
N VAL A 150 -18.28 -7.83 -24.39
CA VAL A 150 -19.03 -6.68 -23.86
C VAL A 150 -18.06 -5.51 -23.74
N ILE A 151 -18.30 -4.44 -24.50
CA ILE A 151 -17.39 -3.30 -24.60
C ILE A 151 -18.17 -2.00 -24.39
N VAL A 152 -17.80 -1.23 -23.37
CA VAL A 152 -18.16 0.19 -23.26
C VAL A 152 -17.00 1.00 -23.82
N GLY A 153 -17.21 1.65 -24.97
CA GLY A 153 -16.18 2.46 -25.63
C GLY A 153 -15.91 3.78 -24.91
N GLN A 154 -14.90 4.53 -25.35
CA GLN A 154 -14.44 5.77 -24.69
C GLN A 154 -15.54 6.84 -24.52
N SER A 155 -16.47 6.94 -25.49
CA SER A 155 -17.62 7.83 -25.40
C SER A 155 -18.87 7.18 -24.77
N GLY A 156 -18.78 5.88 -24.47
CA GLY A 156 -19.86 5.10 -23.92
C GLY A 156 -20.18 5.46 -22.48
N ALA A 157 -21.46 5.44 -22.12
CA ALA A 157 -21.91 5.63 -20.75
C ALA A 157 -23.02 4.63 -20.38
N VAL A 158 -22.88 3.98 -19.23
CA VAL A 158 -23.92 3.12 -18.62
C VAL A 158 -24.19 3.60 -17.21
N THR A 159 -25.35 4.20 -16.98
CA THR A 159 -25.72 4.76 -15.68
C THR A 159 -27.01 4.15 -15.15
N VAL A 160 -27.00 3.73 -13.89
CA VAL A 160 -28.16 3.13 -13.22
C VAL A 160 -28.36 3.76 -11.86
N ASP A 161 -29.57 4.21 -11.58
CA ASP A 161 -30.00 4.60 -10.23
C ASP A 161 -30.96 3.52 -9.74
N GLY A 162 -30.82 3.04 -8.51
CA GLY A 162 -31.69 2.05 -7.87
C GLY A 162 -30.96 1.22 -6.81
N ASN A 163 -31.70 0.69 -5.85
CA ASN A 163 -31.15 -0.21 -4.84
C ASN A 163 -31.01 -1.64 -5.40
N ASN A 164 -30.07 -2.46 -4.93
CA ASN A 164 -29.84 -3.81 -5.44
C ASN A 164 -29.75 -3.86 -6.99
N SER A 165 -29.09 -2.86 -7.58
CA SER A 165 -29.07 -2.61 -9.01
C SER A 165 -27.66 -2.66 -9.58
N TYR A 166 -27.55 -2.82 -10.90
CA TYR A 166 -26.29 -3.16 -11.55
C TYR A 166 -26.13 -2.46 -12.89
N ALA A 167 -25.06 -1.70 -13.09
CA ALA A 167 -24.85 -1.08 -14.41
C ALA A 167 -24.43 -2.14 -15.45
N ILE A 168 -23.49 -3.03 -15.11
CA ILE A 168 -23.15 -4.20 -15.90
C ILE A 168 -23.16 -5.44 -15.00
N SER A 169 -23.97 -6.44 -15.36
CA SER A 169 -24.10 -7.69 -14.62
C SER A 169 -23.89 -8.90 -15.53
N VAL A 170 -22.81 -9.63 -15.33
CA VAL A 170 -22.49 -10.88 -16.05
C VAL A 170 -22.85 -12.07 -15.16
N GLU A 171 -24.09 -12.58 -15.28
CA GLU A 171 -24.60 -13.66 -14.42
C GLU A 171 -24.33 -15.06 -14.99
N GLY A 172 -24.32 -15.20 -16.32
CA GLY A 172 -23.83 -16.38 -17.02
C GLY A 172 -22.34 -16.29 -17.35
N ASN A 173 -21.73 -17.36 -17.85
CA ASN A 173 -20.34 -17.32 -18.29
C ASN A 173 -20.19 -16.44 -19.54
N LEU A 174 -19.09 -15.70 -19.61
CA LEU A 174 -18.69 -14.91 -20.78
C LEU A 174 -17.47 -15.58 -21.45
N ILE A 175 -17.71 -16.22 -22.59
CA ILE A 175 -16.65 -16.69 -23.48
C ILE A 175 -16.22 -15.53 -24.38
N GLY A 176 -15.41 -14.63 -23.81
CA GLY A 176 -14.87 -13.45 -24.45
C GLY A 176 -14.35 -12.47 -23.42
N LYS A 177 -14.20 -11.20 -23.81
CA LYS A 177 -13.67 -10.13 -22.94
C LYS A 177 -14.75 -9.15 -22.48
N LEU A 178 -14.50 -8.55 -21.31
CA LEU A 178 -15.26 -7.43 -20.78
C LEU A 178 -14.35 -6.21 -20.73
N GLU A 179 -14.74 -5.12 -21.41
CA GLU A 179 -13.95 -3.90 -21.48
C GLU A 179 -14.81 -2.68 -21.12
N ASN A 180 -14.24 -1.80 -20.30
CA ASN A 180 -14.77 -0.48 -20.03
C ASN A 180 -13.71 0.58 -20.32
N PHE A 181 -13.93 1.41 -21.33
CA PHE A 181 -13.15 2.61 -21.63
C PHE A 181 -13.93 3.90 -21.34
N GLY A 182 -15.22 3.80 -21.01
CA GLY A 182 -16.13 4.93 -20.82
C GLY A 182 -16.59 5.09 -19.37
N LEU A 183 -17.79 5.62 -19.18
CA LEU A 183 -18.39 5.81 -17.85
C LEU A 183 -19.31 4.64 -17.49
N VAL A 184 -19.11 4.05 -16.32
CA VAL A 184 -20.06 3.14 -15.68
C VAL A 184 -20.40 3.65 -14.29
N ARG A 185 -21.69 3.86 -13.98
CA ARG A 185 -22.11 4.45 -12.70
C ARG A 185 -23.31 3.72 -12.11
N VAL A 186 -23.30 3.53 -10.79
CA VAL A 186 -24.48 3.12 -10.03
C VAL A 186 -24.70 3.99 -8.80
N PHE A 187 -25.93 4.47 -8.59
CA PHE A 187 -26.37 5.10 -7.34
C PHE A 187 -27.50 4.30 -6.69
N GLY A 188 -27.45 4.11 -5.38
CA GLY A 188 -28.45 3.35 -4.61
C GLY A 188 -27.82 2.20 -3.83
N ASP A 189 -28.45 1.82 -2.72
CA ASP A 189 -27.89 0.90 -1.74
C ASP A 189 -27.78 -0.54 -2.25
N ASN A 190 -26.76 -1.27 -1.80
CA ASN A 190 -26.49 -2.67 -2.12
C ASN A 190 -26.34 -2.93 -3.64
N SER A 191 -25.88 -1.92 -4.37
CA SER A 191 -25.71 -1.95 -5.82
C SER A 191 -24.25 -2.11 -6.23
N VAL A 192 -24.02 -2.63 -7.43
CA VAL A 192 -22.65 -2.82 -7.97
C VAL A 192 -22.54 -2.27 -9.38
N ALA A 193 -21.56 -1.41 -9.65
CA ALA A 193 -21.45 -0.81 -10.98
C ALA A 193 -21.08 -1.87 -12.04
N ILE A 194 -20.04 -2.67 -11.80
CA ILE A 194 -19.67 -3.80 -12.66
C ILE A 194 -19.57 -5.07 -11.82
N ARG A 195 -20.34 -6.11 -12.14
CA ARG A 195 -20.20 -7.42 -11.48
C ARG A 195 -20.09 -8.58 -12.46
N THR A 196 -19.30 -9.59 -12.08
CA THR A 196 -19.29 -10.92 -12.69
C THR A 196 -19.70 -11.96 -11.66
N LEU A 197 -20.55 -12.90 -12.05
CA LEU A 197 -20.92 -14.09 -11.26
C LEU A 197 -20.57 -15.36 -12.03
N GLY A 198 -20.67 -15.34 -13.36
CA GLY A 198 -20.15 -16.39 -14.24
C GLY A 198 -18.68 -16.18 -14.58
N THR A 199 -18.04 -17.25 -15.06
CA THR A 199 -16.64 -17.23 -15.49
C THR A 199 -16.45 -16.32 -16.71
N VAL A 200 -15.40 -15.50 -16.71
CA VAL A 200 -14.95 -14.73 -17.88
C VAL A 200 -13.67 -15.38 -18.41
N THR A 201 -13.73 -15.92 -19.63
CA THR A 201 -12.58 -16.65 -20.20
C THR A 201 -11.50 -15.73 -20.78
N GLY A 202 -11.86 -14.50 -21.17
CA GLY A 202 -10.92 -13.49 -21.66
C GLY A 202 -10.44 -12.54 -20.56
N PRO A 203 -9.68 -11.50 -20.94
CA PRO A 203 -9.30 -10.43 -20.01
C PRO A 203 -10.51 -9.57 -19.61
N ILE A 204 -10.38 -8.92 -18.47
CA ILE A 204 -11.25 -7.82 -18.04
C ILE A 204 -10.39 -6.56 -17.96
N ASN A 205 -10.67 -5.58 -18.83
CA ASN A 205 -9.91 -4.33 -18.91
C ASN A 205 -10.79 -3.13 -18.54
N LEU A 206 -10.51 -2.51 -17.40
CA LEU A 206 -11.29 -1.39 -16.86
C LEU A 206 -10.43 -0.11 -16.85
N LEU A 207 -10.45 0.60 -17.98
CA LEU A 207 -9.69 1.83 -18.24
C LEU A 207 -10.54 3.09 -18.04
N GLY A 208 -11.86 2.95 -18.14
CA GLY A 208 -12.81 4.05 -17.96
C GLY A 208 -13.12 4.38 -16.50
N THR A 209 -14.03 5.31 -16.28
CA THR A 209 -14.50 5.70 -14.94
C THR A 209 -15.58 4.74 -14.45
N VAL A 210 -15.45 4.26 -13.22
CA VAL A 210 -16.45 3.46 -12.50
C VAL A 210 -16.79 4.16 -11.19
N ASN A 211 -18.06 4.47 -10.97
CA ASN A 211 -18.49 5.20 -9.77
C ASN A 211 -19.69 4.51 -9.09
N ALA A 212 -19.55 4.19 -7.81
CA ALA A 212 -20.59 3.59 -6.99
C ALA A 212 -20.90 4.48 -5.77
N ARG A 213 -22.18 4.85 -5.60
CA ARG A 213 -22.65 5.62 -4.44
C ARG A 213 -23.86 4.98 -3.77
N GLY A 214 -23.81 4.85 -2.45
CA GLY A 214 -24.87 4.26 -1.62
C GLY A 214 -24.33 3.29 -0.56
N ALA A 215 -25.17 2.94 0.40
CA ALA A 215 -24.79 2.01 1.46
C ALA A 215 -24.43 0.64 0.86
N ASN A 216 -23.34 0.02 1.32
CA ASN A 216 -22.83 -1.28 0.87
C ASN A 216 -22.61 -1.39 -0.66
N THR A 217 -22.45 -0.26 -1.36
CA THR A 217 -22.23 -0.29 -2.81
C THR A 217 -20.80 -0.65 -3.16
N ILE A 218 -20.61 -1.29 -4.31
CA ILE A 218 -19.29 -1.74 -4.77
C ILE A 218 -19.05 -1.18 -6.18
N GLY A 219 -17.85 -0.68 -6.46
CA GLY A 219 -17.47 -0.28 -7.81
C GLY A 219 -17.42 -1.49 -8.75
N VAL A 220 -16.47 -2.39 -8.51
CA VAL A 220 -16.25 -3.60 -9.30
C VAL A 220 -16.28 -4.84 -8.40
N SER A 221 -17.07 -5.85 -8.76
CA SER A 221 -17.12 -7.13 -8.06
C SER A 221 -16.83 -8.29 -9.02
N ILE A 222 -15.71 -8.98 -8.80
CA ILE A 222 -15.31 -10.18 -9.55
C ILE A 222 -15.71 -11.41 -8.75
N GLY A 223 -16.94 -11.90 -8.96
CA GLY A 223 -17.51 -13.04 -8.25
C GLY A 223 -17.43 -14.36 -9.01
N GLY A 224 -17.11 -14.34 -10.31
CA GLY A 224 -16.82 -15.52 -11.12
C GLY A 224 -15.36 -15.53 -11.58
N ASP A 225 -14.80 -16.72 -11.81
CA ASP A 225 -13.39 -16.87 -12.19
C ASP A 225 -13.04 -16.11 -13.48
N VAL A 226 -11.83 -15.58 -13.56
CA VAL A 226 -11.28 -14.92 -14.74
C VAL A 226 -10.08 -15.70 -15.23
N THR A 227 -10.12 -16.19 -16.46
CA THR A 227 -8.97 -16.92 -17.04
C THR A 227 -7.91 -15.94 -17.58
N GLY A 228 -8.32 -14.78 -18.09
CA GLY A 228 -7.41 -13.72 -18.50
C GLY A 228 -6.85 -12.92 -17.32
N ARG A 229 -6.16 -11.83 -17.66
CA ARG A 229 -5.73 -10.80 -16.70
C ARG A 229 -6.90 -9.90 -16.31
N LEU A 230 -6.92 -9.46 -15.06
CA LEU A 230 -7.75 -8.34 -14.60
C LEU A 230 -6.89 -7.08 -14.58
N THR A 231 -7.18 -6.15 -15.49
CA THR A 231 -6.48 -4.87 -15.61
C THR A 231 -7.38 -3.74 -15.11
N LEU A 232 -6.91 -3.02 -14.10
CA LEU A 232 -7.58 -1.86 -13.49
C LEU A 232 -6.73 -0.63 -13.78
N GLN A 233 -7.16 0.23 -14.70
CA GLN A 233 -6.31 1.32 -15.21
C GLN A 233 -7.06 2.68 -15.28
N GLY A 234 -8.38 2.66 -15.05
CA GLY A 234 -9.21 3.85 -14.91
C GLY A 234 -9.38 4.36 -13.48
N ALA A 235 -10.36 5.25 -13.32
CA ALA A 235 -10.78 5.74 -12.01
C ALA A 235 -11.94 4.89 -11.46
N ILE A 236 -11.76 4.27 -10.29
CA ILE A 236 -12.77 3.42 -9.64
C ILE A 236 -13.02 3.95 -8.23
N ASP A 237 -14.21 4.50 -8.00
CA ASP A 237 -14.60 5.08 -6.72
C ASP A 237 -15.80 4.36 -6.11
N SER A 238 -15.77 4.15 -4.80
CA SER A 238 -16.90 3.66 -4.00
C SER A 238 -17.05 4.46 -2.70
N SER A 239 -18.29 4.84 -2.38
CA SER A 239 -18.61 5.56 -1.14
C SER A 239 -20.09 5.45 -0.80
N GLY A 240 -20.41 5.33 0.49
CA GLY A 240 -21.77 5.59 0.97
C GLY A 240 -22.01 7.07 1.24
N TYR A 241 -20.93 7.81 1.54
CA TYR A 241 -21.00 9.21 1.93
C TYR A 241 -21.53 10.14 0.85
N ARG A 242 -22.31 11.14 1.30
CA ARG A 242 -22.70 12.31 0.51
C ARG A 242 -21.48 13.14 0.13
N TYR A 243 -20.63 13.42 1.12
CA TYR A 243 -19.41 14.20 0.96
C TYR A 243 -18.19 13.32 1.17
N THR A 244 -17.29 13.32 0.19
CA THR A 244 -16.05 12.49 0.21
C THR A 244 -14.81 13.30 0.57
N THR A 245 -15.03 14.51 1.04
CA THR A 245 -13.99 15.41 1.54
C THR A 245 -14.42 15.86 2.91
N ARG A 246 -13.50 15.79 3.87
CA ARG A 246 -13.75 16.24 5.22
C ARG A 246 -13.94 17.76 5.24
N GLY A 247 -15.06 18.23 5.80
CA GLY A 247 -15.34 19.65 6.01
C GLY A 247 -14.74 20.17 7.32
N THR A 248 -15.15 21.37 7.73
CA THR A 248 -14.87 21.88 9.09
C THR A 248 -15.67 21.09 10.13
N ASP A 249 -15.24 21.09 11.38
CA ASP A 249 -15.99 20.42 12.46
C ASP A 249 -17.43 20.97 12.60
N GLU A 250 -17.63 22.27 12.33
CA GLU A 250 -18.96 22.88 12.27
C GLU A 250 -19.84 22.26 11.17
N PHE A 251 -19.27 21.96 10.00
CA PHE A 251 -19.99 21.29 8.93
C PHE A 251 -20.22 19.80 9.24
N ILE A 252 -19.24 19.12 9.83
CA ILE A 252 -19.39 17.72 10.23
C ILE A 252 -20.49 17.55 11.28
N GLY A 253 -20.65 18.51 12.19
CA GLY A 253 -21.70 18.48 13.22
C GLY A 253 -23.13 18.67 12.69
N LYS A 254 -23.30 18.98 11.40
CA LYS A 254 -24.59 19.08 10.71
C LYS A 254 -25.03 17.73 10.15
N LEU A 255 -24.08 17.03 9.51
CA LEU A 255 -24.31 15.76 8.83
C LEU A 255 -25.16 14.74 9.61
N GLU A 256 -26.19 14.23 8.96
CA GLU A 256 -27.06 13.17 9.44
C GLU A 256 -26.52 11.76 9.15
N PRO A 257 -27.13 10.71 9.77
CA PRO A 257 -26.77 9.32 9.47
C PRO A 257 -26.86 8.92 7.99
N ASP A 258 -27.71 9.56 7.17
CA ASP A 258 -27.81 9.29 5.74
C ASP A 258 -26.69 9.94 4.91
N ASP A 259 -25.99 10.94 5.43
CA ASP A 259 -24.79 11.50 4.80
C ASP A 259 -23.53 10.72 5.13
N LEU A 260 -23.58 9.96 6.23
CA LEU A 260 -22.48 9.16 6.80
C LEU A 260 -22.57 7.66 6.46
N LEU A 261 -23.38 7.29 5.45
CA LEU A 261 -23.53 5.90 5.02
C LEU A 261 -22.18 5.27 4.63
N GLN A 262 -22.05 3.97 4.89
CA GLN A 262 -20.84 3.21 4.58
C GLN A 262 -20.96 2.51 3.23
N GLY A 263 -20.01 2.77 2.33
CA GLY A 263 -19.88 2.02 1.08
C GLY A 263 -19.18 0.67 1.29
N GLY A 264 -19.24 -0.18 0.27
CA GLY A 264 -18.38 -1.36 0.16
C GLY A 264 -17.06 -1.04 -0.56
N PRO A 265 -16.22 -2.07 -0.84
CA PRO A 265 -14.94 -1.87 -1.49
C PRO A 265 -15.07 -1.21 -2.88
N ALA A 266 -14.05 -0.47 -3.31
CA ALA A 266 -14.02 0.02 -4.68
C ALA A 266 -13.85 -1.14 -5.67
N VAL A 267 -13.00 -2.12 -5.32
CA VAL A 267 -12.86 -3.39 -6.03
C VAL A 267 -12.92 -4.56 -5.05
N LEU A 268 -13.84 -5.50 -5.29
CA LEU A 268 -13.92 -6.78 -4.59
C LEU A 268 -13.57 -7.91 -5.56
N ILE A 269 -12.53 -8.67 -5.25
CA ILE A 269 -12.11 -9.87 -5.97
C ILE A 269 -12.47 -11.08 -5.12
N GLY A 270 -13.59 -11.72 -5.46
CA GLY A 270 -14.17 -12.85 -4.75
C GLY A 270 -13.97 -14.21 -5.44
N ALA A 271 -13.24 -14.25 -6.56
CA ALA A 271 -12.98 -15.45 -7.37
C ALA A 271 -11.55 -15.45 -7.93
N SER A 272 -11.12 -16.58 -8.51
CA SER A 272 -9.74 -16.74 -8.97
C SER A 272 -9.48 -15.96 -10.27
N VAL A 273 -8.28 -15.39 -10.40
CA VAL A 273 -7.84 -14.67 -11.60
C VAL A 273 -6.54 -15.31 -12.09
N SER A 274 -6.64 -16.11 -13.14
CA SER A 274 -5.51 -16.93 -13.61
C SER A 274 -4.40 -16.08 -14.24
N GLY A 275 -4.75 -14.98 -14.91
CA GLY A 275 -3.79 -14.03 -15.49
C GLY A 275 -3.38 -12.89 -14.57
N GLY A 276 -3.59 -13.02 -13.26
CA GLY A 276 -3.21 -12.02 -12.26
C GLY A 276 -4.01 -10.73 -12.30
N VAL A 277 -3.73 -9.88 -11.31
CA VAL A 277 -4.37 -8.58 -11.12
C VAL A 277 -3.33 -7.48 -11.26
N VAL A 278 -3.59 -6.50 -12.13
CA VAL A 278 -2.71 -5.35 -12.33
C VAL A 278 -3.51 -4.07 -12.18
N VAL A 279 -3.13 -3.24 -11.21
CA VAL A 279 -3.55 -1.84 -11.10
C VAL A 279 -2.54 -1.04 -11.91
N ASP A 280 -2.89 -0.69 -13.14
CA ASP A 280 -1.91 -0.34 -14.16
C ASP A 280 -1.73 1.17 -14.38
N ARG A 281 -0.74 1.48 -15.20
CA ARG A 281 -0.45 2.82 -15.73
C ARG A 281 0.08 2.68 -17.16
N PRO A 282 0.11 3.75 -17.97
CA PRO A 282 0.67 3.67 -19.31
C PRO A 282 2.15 3.26 -19.21
N PRO A 283 2.64 2.41 -20.13
CA PRO A 283 4.04 2.08 -20.20
C PRO A 283 4.88 3.33 -20.51
N THR A 284 6.18 3.27 -20.21
CA THR A 284 7.10 4.36 -20.56
C THR A 284 7.37 4.31 -22.06
N ASP A 285 7.23 5.44 -22.76
CA ASP A 285 7.61 5.60 -24.17
C ASP A 285 9.12 5.34 -24.33
N ALA A 286 9.45 4.10 -24.68
CA ALA A 286 10.81 3.62 -24.89
C ALA A 286 11.21 3.66 -26.38
N ASP A 287 10.21 3.63 -27.27
CA ASP A 287 10.37 3.74 -28.72
C ASP A 287 9.19 4.51 -29.30
N THR A 288 9.38 5.79 -29.60
CA THR A 288 8.38 6.69 -30.19
C THR A 288 7.72 6.21 -31.50
N ALA A 289 8.24 5.15 -32.13
CA ALA A 289 7.65 4.51 -33.30
C ALA A 289 6.73 3.34 -32.97
N ASN A 290 6.84 2.79 -31.76
CA ASN A 290 5.83 1.95 -31.16
C ASN A 290 4.73 2.84 -30.56
N ALA A 291 3.50 2.35 -30.53
CA ALA A 291 2.36 3.10 -29.98
C ALA A 291 1.53 2.22 -29.03
N ASP A 292 2.13 1.10 -28.62
CA ASP A 292 1.61 -0.02 -27.84
C ASP A 292 2.86 -0.72 -27.28
N GLU A 293 3.45 -0.10 -26.27
CA GLU A 293 4.82 -0.38 -25.83
C GLU A 293 4.92 -1.74 -25.13
N ASP A 294 3.83 -2.16 -24.51
CA ASP A 294 3.73 -3.43 -23.79
C ASP A 294 3.00 -4.53 -24.58
N GLY A 295 2.46 -4.20 -25.76
CA GLY A 295 1.86 -5.14 -26.71
C GLY A 295 0.56 -5.75 -26.20
N ASP A 296 -0.17 -5.05 -25.33
CA ASP A 296 -1.40 -5.55 -24.74
C ASP A 296 -2.64 -5.35 -25.65
N GLY A 297 -2.45 -4.66 -26.79
CA GLY A 297 -3.45 -4.39 -27.80
C GLY A 297 -4.27 -3.12 -27.55
N ILE A 298 -3.94 -2.35 -26.51
CA ILE A 298 -4.44 -1.02 -26.23
C ILE A 298 -3.29 -0.05 -26.51
N ALA A 299 -3.54 0.94 -27.38
CA ALA A 299 -2.50 1.92 -27.67
C ALA A 299 -2.24 2.82 -26.45
N ASP A 300 -0.97 3.08 -26.13
CA ASP A 300 -0.50 3.87 -24.96
C ASP A 300 -1.22 5.21 -24.79
N ALA A 301 -1.54 5.87 -25.91
CA ALA A 301 -2.25 7.15 -25.93
C ALA A 301 -3.69 7.08 -25.39
N ASN A 302 -4.27 5.88 -25.25
CA ASN A 302 -5.60 5.64 -24.70
C ASN A 302 -5.56 5.10 -23.27
N GLU A 303 -4.39 4.94 -22.68
CA GLU A 303 -4.21 4.44 -21.33
C GLU A 303 -4.10 5.60 -20.33
N THR A 304 -4.44 5.30 -19.07
CA THR A 304 -4.34 6.25 -17.95
C THR A 304 -3.71 5.60 -16.74
N THR A 305 -3.32 6.39 -15.74
CA THR A 305 -2.86 5.81 -14.47
C THR A 305 -4.07 5.52 -13.59
N ALA A 306 -4.16 4.28 -13.07
CA ALA A 306 -5.28 3.88 -12.23
C ALA A 306 -5.40 4.73 -10.95
N THR A 307 -6.63 5.06 -10.57
CA THR A 307 -6.96 5.64 -9.26
C THR A 307 -8.13 4.88 -8.65
N ILE A 308 -7.89 4.14 -7.58
CA ILE A 308 -8.88 3.33 -6.90
C ILE A 308 -9.10 3.89 -5.50
N ASN A 309 -10.29 4.41 -5.21
CA ASN A 309 -10.60 5.05 -3.93
C ASN A 309 -11.83 4.43 -3.27
N SER A 310 -11.69 4.05 -2.00
CA SER A 310 -12.84 3.79 -1.13
C SER A 310 -12.91 4.87 -0.05
N TYR A 311 -14.08 5.49 0.08
CA TYR A 311 -14.36 6.45 1.14
C TYR A 311 -15.33 5.80 2.13
N GLY A 312 -14.81 5.47 3.31
CA GLY A 312 -15.51 4.74 4.36
C GLY A 312 -14.66 3.64 4.97
N SER A 313 -15.32 2.72 5.68
CA SER A 313 -14.68 1.62 6.40
C SER A 313 -14.21 0.45 5.52
N ALA A 314 -14.68 0.37 4.28
CA ALA A 314 -14.30 -0.67 3.35
C ALA A 314 -12.91 -0.43 2.74
N ALA A 315 -12.33 -1.49 2.17
CA ALA A 315 -11.02 -1.39 1.53
C ALA A 315 -11.10 -0.75 0.13
N GLY A 316 -10.04 -0.09 -0.31
CA GLY A 316 -9.87 0.27 -1.73
C GLY A 316 -9.98 -0.98 -2.62
N ILE A 317 -9.14 -1.99 -2.34
CA ILE A 317 -9.21 -3.31 -2.96
C ILE A 317 -9.31 -4.38 -1.88
N GLN A 318 -10.28 -5.28 -2.01
CA GLN A 318 -10.42 -6.47 -1.17
C GLN A 318 -10.34 -7.72 -2.04
N VAL A 319 -9.42 -8.63 -1.70
CA VAL A 319 -9.30 -9.96 -2.29
C VAL A 319 -9.65 -10.99 -1.23
N GLY A 320 -10.79 -11.64 -1.39
CA GLY A 320 -11.28 -12.60 -0.42
C GLY A 320 -12.70 -13.03 -0.71
N SER A 321 -13.03 -14.25 -0.29
CA SER A 321 -14.37 -14.80 -0.43
C SER A 321 -14.74 -15.63 0.79
N THR A 322 -16.02 -15.65 1.12
CA THR A 322 -16.60 -16.57 2.11
C THR A 322 -17.06 -17.89 1.47
N ALA A 323 -17.19 -17.91 0.13
CA ALA A 323 -17.74 -19.03 -0.63
C ALA A 323 -16.69 -20.02 -1.13
N GLY A 324 -15.45 -19.58 -1.33
CA GLY A 324 -14.38 -20.42 -1.85
C GLY A 324 -12.99 -19.80 -1.73
N SER A 325 -11.98 -20.62 -1.94
CA SER A 325 -10.58 -20.17 -1.97
C SER A 325 -10.26 -19.52 -3.32
N ILE A 326 -9.34 -18.56 -3.28
CA ILE A 326 -8.96 -17.73 -4.42
C ILE A 326 -7.51 -17.98 -4.75
N THR A 327 -7.20 -18.10 -6.05
CA THR A 327 -5.83 -18.05 -6.56
C THR A 327 -5.68 -16.87 -7.52
N LEU A 328 -4.68 -16.03 -7.27
CA LEU A 328 -4.19 -15.03 -8.22
C LEU A 328 -2.94 -15.60 -8.89
N GLY A 329 -3.08 -16.03 -10.15
CA GLY A 329 -1.95 -16.46 -10.96
C GLY A 329 -1.09 -15.29 -11.39
N VAL A 330 0.14 -15.52 -11.88
CA VAL A 330 1.05 -14.43 -12.26
C VAL A 330 0.57 -13.64 -13.48
N ALA A 331 0.75 -12.32 -13.46
CA ALA A 331 0.34 -11.43 -14.55
C ALA A 331 1.19 -11.53 -15.82
N GLY A 332 2.39 -12.10 -15.71
CA GLY A 332 3.32 -12.28 -16.81
C GLY A 332 4.65 -12.89 -16.36
N THR A 333 5.74 -12.47 -17.00
CA THR A 333 7.11 -12.95 -16.73
C THR A 333 8.02 -11.81 -16.26
N GLY A 334 9.18 -12.15 -15.69
CA GLY A 334 10.16 -11.14 -15.25
C GLY A 334 9.55 -10.23 -14.17
N ASP A 335 9.54 -8.92 -14.43
CA ASP A 335 8.96 -7.95 -13.51
C ASP A 335 7.43 -8.08 -13.33
N ASN A 336 6.77 -8.76 -14.27
CA ASN A 336 5.35 -9.07 -14.22
C ASN A 336 5.04 -10.43 -13.56
N ALA A 337 6.03 -11.16 -13.04
CA ALA A 337 5.86 -12.50 -12.46
C ALA A 337 5.26 -12.48 -11.04
N TYR A 338 4.21 -11.70 -10.84
CA TYR A 338 3.50 -11.49 -9.59
C TYR A 338 2.00 -11.63 -9.80
N GLY A 339 1.29 -12.20 -8.82
CA GLY A 339 -0.16 -12.40 -8.88
C GLY A 339 -0.95 -11.12 -8.64
N PHE A 340 -0.34 -10.16 -7.95
CA PHE A 340 -0.87 -8.82 -7.78
C PHE A 340 0.22 -7.77 -8.01
N ILE A 341 -0.04 -6.79 -8.87
CA ILE A 341 0.86 -5.68 -9.18
C ILE A 341 0.09 -4.36 -9.01
N ASN A 342 0.64 -3.41 -8.26
CA ASN A 342 0.16 -2.04 -8.22
C ASN A 342 1.16 -1.07 -8.82
N ARG A 343 0.77 -0.38 -9.89
CA ARG A 343 1.50 0.73 -10.52
C ARG A 343 0.77 2.06 -10.44
N GLY A 344 -0.53 2.02 -10.18
CA GLY A 344 -1.37 3.19 -9.98
C GLY A 344 -1.47 3.61 -8.53
N SER A 345 -2.60 4.19 -8.15
CA SER A 345 -2.90 4.63 -6.79
C SER A 345 -4.08 3.86 -6.22
N VAL A 346 -3.91 3.26 -5.04
CA VAL A 346 -4.98 2.62 -4.27
C VAL A 346 -5.10 3.31 -2.92
N THR A 347 -6.28 3.85 -2.62
CA THR A 347 -6.53 4.56 -1.36
C THR A 347 -7.77 4.04 -0.62
N GLY A 348 -7.65 3.94 0.70
CA GLY A 348 -8.76 3.77 1.62
C GLY A 348 -8.82 4.95 2.58
N GLN A 349 -9.97 5.60 2.68
CA GLN A 349 -10.13 6.85 3.42
C GLN A 349 -11.30 6.79 4.39
N GLY A 350 -10.99 6.70 5.68
CA GLY A 350 -11.93 6.96 6.78
C GLY A 350 -12.07 8.47 6.95
N VAL A 351 -12.96 9.08 6.16
CA VAL A 351 -13.10 10.55 6.05
C VAL A 351 -13.52 11.20 7.38
N TYR A 352 -14.38 10.51 8.13
CA TYR A 352 -14.97 10.99 9.38
C TYR A 352 -14.43 10.24 10.61
N ASP A 353 -14.63 10.83 11.78
CA ASP A 353 -14.06 10.34 13.03
C ASP A 353 -14.56 8.94 13.38
N GLY A 354 -13.66 8.10 13.89
CA GLY A 354 -14.00 6.74 14.31
C GLY A 354 -14.18 5.75 13.16
N ILE A 355 -13.93 6.17 11.90
CA ILE A 355 -14.02 5.29 10.74
C ILE A 355 -12.65 4.74 10.38
N THR A 356 -12.49 3.43 10.54
CA THR A 356 -11.25 2.73 10.15
C THR A 356 -11.03 2.79 8.65
N ALA A 357 -9.79 2.76 8.19
CA ALA A 357 -9.46 2.76 6.77
C ALA A 357 -8.56 1.58 6.38
N SER A 358 -8.76 1.01 5.20
CA SER A 358 -7.85 0.02 4.62
C SER A 358 -7.65 0.24 3.13
N ALA A 359 -6.42 0.16 2.62
CA ALA A 359 -6.20 0.35 1.18
C ALA A 359 -6.29 -0.97 0.41
N VAL A 360 -5.51 -1.99 0.81
CA VAL A 360 -5.54 -3.32 0.20
C VAL A 360 -5.65 -4.41 1.27
N VAL A 361 -6.60 -5.33 1.10
CA VAL A 361 -6.81 -6.47 2.01
C VAL A 361 -6.81 -7.77 1.23
N PHE A 362 -5.96 -8.72 1.63
CA PHE A 362 -5.96 -10.10 1.17
C PHE A 362 -6.48 -11.01 2.28
N GLY A 363 -7.35 -11.97 1.94
CA GLY A 363 -7.84 -12.99 2.86
C GLY A 363 -8.64 -12.44 4.05
N GLY A 364 -8.52 -13.08 5.21
CA GLY A 364 -9.22 -12.69 6.44
C GLY A 364 -10.57 -13.37 6.66
N ASN A 365 -10.97 -14.30 5.78
CA ASN A 365 -12.16 -15.13 5.95
C ASN A 365 -11.77 -16.50 6.49
N ALA A 366 -12.19 -16.81 7.71
CA ALA A 366 -11.88 -18.08 8.36
C ALA A 366 -12.23 -19.29 7.49
N GLY A 367 -11.27 -20.19 7.31
CA GLY A 367 -11.42 -21.43 6.54
C GLY A 367 -11.33 -21.29 5.01
N GLN A 368 -11.08 -20.08 4.48
CA GLN A 368 -10.79 -19.86 3.07
C GLN A 368 -9.37 -19.38 2.87
N THR A 369 -8.77 -19.70 1.72
CA THR A 369 -7.40 -19.30 1.39
C THR A 369 -7.37 -18.30 0.25
N VAL A 370 -6.41 -17.38 0.30
CA VAL A 370 -6.05 -16.50 -0.81
C VAL A 370 -4.59 -16.77 -1.15
N THR A 371 -4.35 -17.46 -2.26
CA THR A 371 -3.01 -17.76 -2.76
C THR A 371 -2.64 -16.73 -3.82
N ILE A 372 -1.50 -16.07 -3.64
CA ILE A 372 -0.97 -15.07 -4.58
C ILE A 372 0.35 -15.59 -5.13
N ASP A 373 0.33 -16.08 -6.36
CA ASP A 373 1.51 -16.68 -6.99
C ASP A 373 2.56 -15.60 -7.28
N GLY A 374 3.84 -15.92 -7.08
CA GLY A 374 4.97 -15.01 -7.37
C GLY A 374 5.17 -13.85 -6.38
N GLY A 375 4.10 -13.37 -5.75
CA GLY A 375 4.14 -12.31 -4.75
C GLY A 375 3.14 -11.19 -4.97
N VAL A 376 3.26 -10.16 -4.14
CA VAL A 376 2.63 -8.84 -4.32
C VAL A 376 3.72 -7.82 -4.64
N ARG A 377 3.56 -7.05 -5.73
CA ARG A 377 4.49 -6.00 -6.16
C ARG A 377 3.82 -4.63 -6.12
N ASN A 378 4.35 -3.70 -5.35
CA ASN A 378 3.93 -2.30 -5.33
C ASN A 378 5.01 -1.41 -5.98
N GLU A 379 4.68 -0.78 -7.09
CA GLU A 379 5.47 0.23 -7.82
C GLU A 379 4.81 1.62 -7.79
N GLY A 380 3.53 1.67 -7.44
CA GLY A 380 2.73 2.88 -7.34
C GLY A 380 2.53 3.34 -5.89
N THR A 381 1.33 3.84 -5.59
CA THR A 381 0.95 4.34 -4.27
C THR A 381 -0.12 3.47 -3.65
N ILE A 382 0.08 3.08 -2.39
CA ILE A 382 -0.93 2.47 -1.53
C ILE A 382 -1.04 3.32 -0.26
N ALA A 383 -2.21 3.86 0.05
CA ALA A 383 -2.40 4.74 1.20
C ALA A 383 -3.71 4.49 1.96
N ALA A 384 -3.62 4.30 3.27
CA ALA A 384 -4.79 4.29 4.16
C ALA A 384 -4.73 5.50 5.10
N LEU A 385 -5.82 6.26 5.18
CA LEU A 385 -5.91 7.48 5.99
C LEU A 385 -7.17 7.44 6.85
N ALA A 386 -7.04 7.71 8.15
CA ALA A 386 -8.17 7.73 9.08
C ALA A 386 -8.06 8.85 10.12
N TYR A 387 -9.23 9.30 10.60
CA TYR A 387 -9.36 10.23 11.73
C TYR A 387 -9.94 9.49 12.94
N ASP A 388 -9.28 9.59 14.09
CA ASP A 388 -9.71 8.93 15.34
C ASP A 388 -10.01 7.43 15.24
N ALA A 389 -9.30 6.76 14.33
CA ALA A 389 -9.49 5.34 14.02
C ALA A 389 -8.25 4.72 13.39
N ASN A 390 -8.29 3.39 13.23
CA ASN A 390 -7.18 2.64 12.68
C ASN A 390 -7.05 2.84 11.16
N ALA A 391 -5.82 2.87 10.66
CA ALA A 391 -5.52 2.89 9.24
C ALA A 391 -4.55 1.76 8.88
N THR A 392 -4.90 0.92 7.90
CA THR A 392 -4.04 -0.19 7.45
C THR A 392 -3.75 -0.09 5.95
N GLY A 393 -2.48 0.07 5.56
CA GLY A 393 -2.09 0.16 4.15
C GLY A 393 -2.36 -1.14 3.40
N VAL A 394 -1.55 -2.17 3.67
CA VAL A 394 -1.74 -3.54 3.16
C VAL A 394 -1.95 -4.49 4.32
N ARG A 395 -2.99 -5.32 4.24
CA ARG A 395 -3.28 -6.37 5.22
C ARG A 395 -3.29 -7.75 4.55
N PHE A 396 -2.45 -8.65 5.05
CA PHE A 396 -2.54 -10.08 4.80
C PHE A 396 -3.29 -10.73 5.97
N GLY A 397 -4.60 -10.94 5.78
CA GLY A 397 -5.46 -11.60 6.75
C GLY A 397 -5.25 -13.12 6.78
N GLU A 398 -5.85 -13.77 7.79
CA GLU A 398 -5.87 -15.23 7.94
C GLU A 398 -6.14 -15.95 6.60
N GLY A 399 -5.38 -17.00 6.32
CA GLY A 399 -5.52 -17.80 5.09
C GLY A 399 -4.84 -17.20 3.85
N SER A 400 -4.26 -16.01 3.94
CA SER A 400 -3.44 -15.43 2.87
C SER A 400 -2.10 -16.14 2.78
N THR A 401 -1.66 -16.51 1.59
CA THR A 401 -0.33 -17.11 1.34
C THR A 401 0.28 -16.49 0.10
N THR A 402 1.49 -15.95 0.25
CA THR A 402 2.24 -15.32 -0.84
C THR A 402 3.74 -15.52 -0.61
N ALA A 403 4.52 -15.60 -1.68
CA ALA A 403 5.96 -15.85 -1.58
C ALA A 403 6.73 -14.63 -1.05
N GLN A 404 6.28 -13.42 -1.39
CA GLN A 404 6.98 -12.18 -1.04
C GLN A 404 6.07 -10.96 -1.18
N PHE A 405 6.44 -9.88 -0.51
CA PHE A 405 5.94 -8.53 -0.73
C PHE A 405 7.11 -7.65 -1.18
N TYR A 406 7.05 -7.13 -2.39
CA TYR A 406 8.02 -6.18 -2.94
C TYR A 406 7.41 -4.78 -2.98
N ASN A 407 8.04 -3.81 -2.32
CA ASN A 407 7.68 -2.40 -2.36
C ASN A 407 8.78 -1.59 -3.03
N GLY A 408 8.58 -1.21 -4.29
CA GLY A 408 9.38 -0.19 -4.99
C GLY A 408 8.69 1.18 -5.05
N GLY A 409 7.43 1.28 -4.63
CA GLY A 409 6.63 2.51 -4.61
C GLY A 409 6.46 3.09 -3.19
N THR A 410 5.29 3.66 -2.93
CA THR A 410 4.94 4.20 -1.61
C THR A 410 3.86 3.35 -0.94
N LEU A 411 4.04 3.09 0.34
CA LEU A 411 3.07 2.43 1.22
C LEU A 411 2.91 3.25 2.49
N THR A 412 1.72 3.81 2.69
CA THR A 412 1.45 4.74 3.79
C THR A 412 0.23 4.33 4.62
N ALA A 413 0.38 4.41 5.94
CA ALA A 413 -0.73 4.40 6.89
C ALA A 413 -0.68 5.67 7.75
N GLY A 414 -1.62 6.59 7.52
CA GLY A 414 -1.73 7.86 8.21
C GLY A 414 -2.92 7.88 9.17
N VAL A 415 -2.66 8.22 10.42
CA VAL A 415 -3.70 8.43 11.43
C VAL A 415 -3.61 9.87 11.92
N SER A 416 -4.74 10.58 11.95
CA SER A 416 -4.84 11.84 12.69
C SER A 416 -5.74 11.57 13.89
N SER A 417 -5.17 11.48 15.08
CA SER A 417 -5.95 11.12 16.26
C SER A 417 -5.38 11.61 17.59
N ASP A 418 -6.28 12.15 18.40
CA ASP A 418 -6.05 12.48 19.80
C ASP A 418 -6.59 11.37 20.75
N VAL A 419 -7.03 10.24 20.17
CA VAL A 419 -7.48 9.04 20.90
C VAL A 419 -6.59 7.84 20.57
N ALA A 420 -6.78 6.74 21.30
CA ALA A 420 -6.09 5.50 21.02
C ALA A 420 -6.55 4.93 19.67
N ALA A 421 -5.61 4.85 18.73
CA ALA A 421 -5.79 4.27 17.41
C ALA A 421 -4.47 3.62 16.96
N VAL A 422 -4.51 2.87 15.86
CA VAL A 422 -3.33 2.18 15.31
C VAL A 422 -3.20 2.44 13.81
N GLY A 423 -2.07 2.99 13.40
CA GLY A 423 -1.64 3.06 12.01
C GLY A 423 -0.70 1.90 11.69
N THR A 424 -0.95 1.12 10.63
CA THR A 424 -0.05 0.04 10.21
C THR A 424 0.11 0.00 8.70
N SER A 425 1.32 0.23 8.20
CA SER A 425 1.56 0.27 6.76
C SER A 425 1.49 -1.12 6.13
N LEU A 426 2.20 -2.10 6.69
CA LEU A 426 2.09 -3.51 6.32
C LEU A 426 1.73 -4.38 7.53
N GLN A 427 0.56 -5.01 7.48
CA GLN A 427 0.07 -5.91 8.52
C GLN A 427 -0.02 -7.35 8.03
N ILE A 428 0.54 -8.28 8.80
CA ILE A 428 0.46 -9.72 8.55
C ILE A 428 -0.22 -10.35 9.77
N ASP A 429 -1.45 -10.83 9.58
CA ASP A 429 -2.25 -11.39 10.66
C ASP A 429 -1.87 -12.83 10.98
N VAL A 430 -2.22 -13.26 12.19
CA VAL A 430 -2.17 -14.68 12.59
C VAL A 430 -2.84 -15.55 11.52
N GLY A 431 -2.14 -16.61 11.09
CA GLY A 431 -2.63 -17.55 10.07
C GLY A 431 -2.42 -17.10 8.63
N ALA A 432 -1.81 -15.93 8.38
CA ALA A 432 -1.22 -15.60 7.09
C ALA A 432 0.19 -16.19 6.94
N ASN A 433 0.69 -16.30 5.71
CA ASN A 433 2.04 -16.74 5.39
C ASN A 433 2.69 -15.80 4.37
N LEU A 434 3.67 -15.04 4.83
CA LEU A 434 4.50 -14.14 4.03
C LEU A 434 5.95 -14.22 4.55
N PRO A 435 6.86 -14.94 3.87
CA PRO A 435 8.20 -15.19 4.39
C PRO A 435 9.22 -14.08 4.07
N SER A 436 8.94 -13.18 3.12
CA SER A 436 9.92 -12.19 2.65
C SER A 436 9.31 -10.83 2.33
N VAL A 437 9.90 -9.76 2.86
CA VAL A 437 9.59 -8.36 2.50
C VAL A 437 10.83 -7.71 1.90
N ASN A 438 10.68 -7.13 0.70
CA ASN A 438 11.73 -6.35 0.03
C ASN A 438 11.25 -4.92 -0.16
N ASN A 439 11.84 -3.97 0.55
CA ASN A 439 11.51 -2.56 0.46
C ASN A 439 12.64 -1.78 -0.23
N ASN A 440 12.38 -1.33 -1.46
CA ASN A 440 13.20 -0.40 -2.22
C ASN A 440 12.58 1.01 -2.32
N GLY A 441 11.31 1.14 -1.94
CA GLY A 441 10.59 2.40 -1.91
C GLY A 441 10.44 2.97 -0.50
N ASN A 442 9.27 3.50 -0.19
CA ASN A 442 8.96 4.07 1.11
C ASN A 442 7.82 3.30 1.80
N ILE A 443 8.05 2.90 3.05
CA ILE A 443 7.02 2.43 3.99
C ILE A 443 6.93 3.47 5.11
N LEU A 444 5.79 4.15 5.23
CA LEU A 444 5.60 5.24 6.19
C LEU A 444 4.32 5.02 7.01
N ALA A 445 4.48 4.72 8.30
CA ALA A 445 3.40 4.79 9.26
C ALA A 445 3.52 6.09 10.05
N SER A 446 2.49 6.93 10.02
CA SER A 446 2.55 8.27 10.61
C SER A 446 1.31 8.59 11.42
N THR A 447 1.50 9.25 12.55
CA THR A 447 0.41 9.79 13.36
C THR A 447 0.58 11.28 13.64
N GLY A 448 -0.52 12.02 13.55
CA GLY A 448 -0.67 13.36 14.13
C GLY A 448 -1.59 13.29 15.35
N GLY A 449 -1.23 13.98 16.45
CA GLY A 449 -2.03 13.99 17.69
C GLY A 449 -1.29 13.40 18.89
N GLY A 450 -0.30 12.54 18.65
CA GLY A 450 0.63 12.04 19.67
C GLY A 450 0.13 10.88 20.55
N VAL A 451 -1.06 10.34 20.27
CA VAL A 451 -1.66 9.22 21.04
C VAL A 451 -1.68 7.90 20.26
N ALA A 452 -1.99 7.92 18.96
CA ALA A 452 -2.09 6.68 18.18
C ALA A 452 -0.73 5.99 18.01
N ASP A 453 -0.71 4.66 18.09
CA ASP A 453 0.49 3.86 17.84
C ASP A 453 0.69 3.64 16.34
N VAL A 454 1.93 3.61 15.88
CA VAL A 454 2.26 3.45 14.46
C VAL A 454 3.30 2.36 14.22
N TYR A 455 3.00 1.52 13.22
CA TYR A 455 3.81 0.36 12.85
C TYR A 455 4.14 0.38 11.35
N GLY A 456 5.41 0.39 10.97
CA GLY A 456 5.83 0.26 9.58
C GLY A 456 5.48 -1.13 9.03
N ILE A 457 6.08 -2.17 9.62
CA ILE A 457 5.80 -3.57 9.36
C ILE A 457 5.39 -4.22 10.68
N ARG A 458 4.25 -4.92 10.70
CA ARG A 458 3.79 -5.68 11.86
C ARG A 458 3.43 -7.10 11.46
N ASP A 459 4.20 -8.07 11.95
CA ASP A 459 3.99 -9.49 11.75
C ASP A 459 3.46 -10.17 13.02
N LEU A 460 2.16 -10.45 13.03
CA LEU A 460 1.50 -11.24 14.06
C LEU A 460 1.49 -12.73 13.72
N SER A 461 1.83 -13.10 12.48
CA SER A 461 1.86 -14.48 12.02
C SER A 461 3.10 -15.25 12.48
N GLY A 462 4.22 -14.54 12.67
CA GLY A 462 5.53 -15.12 12.92
C GLY A 462 6.09 -15.90 11.73
N THR A 463 5.67 -15.55 10.50
CA THR A 463 6.07 -16.25 9.28
C THR A 463 7.17 -15.55 8.50
N LEU A 464 7.46 -14.28 8.79
CA LEU A 464 8.59 -13.60 8.17
C LEU A 464 9.91 -14.29 8.51
N THR A 465 10.79 -14.36 7.52
CA THR A 465 12.16 -14.88 7.68
C THR A 465 13.20 -13.88 7.18
N SER A 466 12.81 -12.98 6.27
CA SER A 466 13.69 -11.97 5.70
C SER A 466 12.96 -10.64 5.50
N ILE A 467 13.63 -9.55 5.87
CA ILE A 467 13.25 -8.18 5.52
C ILE A 467 14.49 -7.51 4.92
N THR A 468 14.42 -7.07 3.67
CA THR A 468 15.49 -6.28 3.04
C THR A 468 15.00 -4.85 2.85
N ASN A 469 15.75 -3.88 3.36
CA ASN A 469 15.52 -2.45 3.18
C ASN A 469 16.67 -1.81 2.39
N THR A 470 16.37 -1.33 1.19
CA THR A 470 17.24 -0.47 0.38
C THR A 470 16.66 0.93 0.19
N GLY A 471 15.45 1.18 0.73
CA GLY A 471 14.80 2.48 0.76
C GLY A 471 14.51 2.92 2.20
N SER A 472 13.26 3.25 2.50
CA SER A 472 12.86 3.81 3.78
C SER A 472 11.76 3.00 4.48
N ILE A 473 11.94 2.73 5.78
CA ILE A 473 10.91 2.20 6.69
C ILE A 473 10.80 3.13 7.90
N GLN A 474 9.69 3.84 8.04
CA GLN A 474 9.54 4.87 9.05
C GLN A 474 8.22 4.73 9.83
N ALA A 475 8.32 4.85 11.15
CA ALA A 475 7.21 5.01 12.07
C ALA A 475 7.39 6.34 12.82
N VAL A 476 6.55 7.33 12.51
CA VAL A 476 6.72 8.71 13.00
C VAL A 476 5.47 9.24 13.68
N ALA A 477 5.67 10.07 14.70
CA ALA A 477 4.60 10.74 15.40
C ALA A 477 4.91 12.23 15.51
N THR A 478 3.93 13.07 15.21
CA THR A 478 4.00 14.51 15.43
C THR A 478 3.03 14.92 16.54
N ALA A 479 3.46 15.84 17.41
CA ALA A 479 2.63 16.37 18.48
C ALA A 479 1.37 17.06 17.92
N ASN A 480 0.32 17.15 18.74
CA ASN A 480 -0.87 17.92 18.41
C ASN A 480 -0.58 19.43 18.39
N ALA A 481 -1.56 20.23 17.97
CA ALA A 481 -1.43 21.69 17.91
C ALA A 481 -1.18 22.33 19.30
N ASP A 482 -1.61 21.65 20.37
CA ASP A 482 -1.42 22.09 21.76
C ASP A 482 -0.02 21.75 22.31
N GLY A 483 0.79 21.00 21.56
CA GLY A 483 2.15 20.64 21.93
C GLY A 483 2.24 19.60 23.04
N ASP A 484 1.20 18.76 23.19
CA ASP A 484 1.18 17.69 24.19
C ASP A 484 2.31 16.67 23.96
N ALA A 485 2.72 16.02 25.05
CA ALA A 485 3.76 14.99 25.00
C ALA A 485 3.32 13.80 24.14
N ILE A 486 4.20 13.38 23.22
CA ILE A 486 3.98 12.21 22.37
C ILE A 486 4.06 10.95 23.24
N THR A 487 2.95 10.20 23.30
CA THR A 487 2.84 8.91 24.01
C THR A 487 2.77 7.71 23.06
N SER A 488 2.62 7.95 21.76
CA SER A 488 2.63 6.95 20.69
C SER A 488 3.85 6.02 20.73
N GLN A 489 3.61 4.72 20.59
CA GLN A 489 4.64 3.79 20.14
C GLN A 489 4.94 4.03 18.66
N ARG A 490 6.23 4.05 18.33
CA ARG A 490 6.73 4.21 16.97
C ARG A 490 7.60 3.02 16.63
N VAL A 491 7.06 2.06 15.91
CA VAL A 491 7.74 0.78 15.64
C VAL A 491 7.94 0.62 14.14
N ALA A 492 9.17 0.67 13.67
CA ALA A 492 9.49 0.45 12.26
C ALA A 492 9.17 -0.99 11.86
N ILE A 493 9.61 -1.95 12.69
CA ILE A 493 9.46 -3.39 12.45
C ILE A 493 9.07 -4.07 13.77
N ASP A 494 7.90 -4.70 13.78
CA ASP A 494 7.47 -5.60 14.85
C ASP A 494 7.32 -7.02 14.31
N VAL A 495 8.30 -7.87 14.62
CA VAL A 495 8.29 -9.31 14.32
C VAL A 495 8.38 -10.13 15.61
N SER A 496 7.94 -9.55 16.74
CA SER A 496 8.04 -10.17 18.07
C SER A 496 7.26 -11.48 18.23
N ALA A 497 6.32 -11.78 17.33
CA ALA A 497 5.62 -13.07 17.28
C ALA A 497 6.48 -14.20 16.68
N ASN A 498 7.62 -13.90 16.05
CA ASN A 498 8.49 -14.89 15.43
C ASN A 498 9.22 -15.73 16.49
N THR A 499 9.36 -17.03 16.22
CA THR A 499 10.05 -17.98 17.11
C THR A 499 11.12 -18.80 16.40
N THR A 500 11.35 -18.53 15.10
CA THR A 500 12.27 -19.26 14.23
C THR A 500 13.52 -18.47 13.87
N GLY A 501 13.45 -17.14 13.95
CA GLY A 501 14.50 -16.20 13.58
C GLY A 501 14.16 -15.44 12.29
N VAL A 502 14.54 -14.17 12.26
CA VAL A 502 14.35 -13.22 11.15
C VAL A 502 15.68 -12.55 10.84
N THR A 503 16.01 -12.45 9.55
CA THR A 503 17.12 -11.61 9.09
C THR A 503 16.59 -10.29 8.54
N VAL A 504 16.97 -9.17 9.15
CA VAL A 504 16.75 -7.81 8.67
C VAL A 504 18.06 -7.29 8.08
N LEU A 505 18.06 -7.01 6.78
CA LEU A 505 19.19 -6.42 6.06
C LEU A 505 18.85 -5.01 5.63
N GLN A 506 19.64 -4.03 6.07
CA GLN A 506 19.63 -2.67 5.55
C GLN A 506 20.89 -2.44 4.72
N ASN A 507 20.73 -2.08 3.44
CA ASN A 507 21.84 -1.98 2.51
C ASN A 507 21.63 -0.86 1.48
N GLY A 508 22.65 -0.03 1.28
CA GLY A 508 22.63 1.02 0.27
C GLY A 508 22.88 0.51 -1.14
N ILE A 509 22.40 1.24 -2.13
CA ILE A 509 22.65 0.92 -3.54
C ILE A 509 23.80 1.78 -4.05
N ALA A 510 24.96 1.15 -4.27
CA ALA A 510 26.15 1.84 -4.76
C ALA A 510 25.87 2.58 -6.08
N SER A 511 26.30 3.84 -6.13
CA SER A 511 25.99 4.78 -7.22
C SER A 511 27.17 5.74 -7.41
N THR A 512 27.29 6.36 -8.60
CA THR A 512 28.40 7.29 -8.86
C THR A 512 28.05 8.68 -8.32
N PRO A 513 28.84 9.26 -7.39
CA PRO A 513 28.54 10.57 -6.80
C PRO A 513 28.50 11.68 -7.84
N THR A 514 27.54 12.59 -7.68
CA THR A 514 27.41 13.82 -8.48
C THR A 514 27.36 15.05 -7.56
N SER A 515 27.46 16.26 -8.12
CA SER A 515 27.29 17.47 -7.29
C SER A 515 25.86 17.66 -6.76
N ALA A 516 24.86 17.02 -7.37
CA ALA A 516 23.46 17.07 -6.94
C ALA A 516 23.09 15.95 -5.95
N ASP A 517 23.83 14.84 -6.02
CA ASP A 517 23.70 13.68 -5.15
C ASP A 517 25.12 13.23 -4.74
N PRO A 518 25.75 13.95 -3.79
CA PRO A 518 27.08 13.60 -3.31
C PRO A 518 27.01 12.34 -2.45
N ASP A 519 28.18 11.75 -2.25
CA ASP A 519 28.46 10.77 -1.19
C ASP A 519 29.17 11.57 -0.10
N SER A 520 28.43 11.91 0.96
CA SER A 520 28.87 12.91 1.94
C SER A 520 29.83 12.35 2.99
N ASP A 521 29.68 11.06 3.29
CA ASP A 521 30.47 10.32 4.27
C ASP A 521 31.56 9.45 3.62
N GLY A 522 31.52 9.27 2.30
CA GLY A 522 32.55 8.59 1.52
C GLY A 522 32.45 7.07 1.57
N ASP A 523 31.28 6.53 1.91
CA ASP A 523 31.05 5.10 2.14
C ASP A 523 30.85 4.30 0.82
N GLY A 524 30.75 4.99 -0.32
CA GLY A 524 30.52 4.42 -1.65
C GLY A 524 29.05 4.34 -2.07
N VAL A 525 28.13 4.87 -1.26
CA VAL A 525 26.71 5.04 -1.54
C VAL A 525 26.41 6.55 -1.59
N THR A 526 25.59 6.97 -2.56
CA THR A 526 25.20 8.39 -2.62
C THR A 526 24.05 8.67 -1.67
N ASN A 527 23.95 9.90 -1.15
CA ASN A 527 22.97 10.28 -0.13
C ASN A 527 21.52 9.85 -0.48
N SER A 528 21.12 9.92 -1.76
CA SER A 528 19.77 9.53 -2.19
C SER A 528 19.50 8.02 -2.21
N ASN A 529 20.55 7.20 -2.18
CA ASN A 529 20.50 5.73 -2.16
C ASN A 529 20.85 5.13 -0.79
N GLU A 530 21.02 5.98 0.23
CA GLU A 530 21.19 5.54 1.60
C GLU A 530 19.82 5.15 2.19
N PRO A 531 19.71 3.94 2.75
CA PRO A 531 18.47 3.49 3.35
C PRO A 531 18.26 4.12 4.72
N VAL A 532 16.99 4.22 5.12
CA VAL A 532 16.59 4.82 6.40
C VAL A 532 15.64 3.89 7.14
N MET A 533 15.87 3.74 8.44
CA MET A 533 14.94 3.11 9.38
C MET A 533 14.70 4.01 10.59
N ILE A 534 13.45 4.41 10.82
CA ILE A 534 13.05 5.24 11.97
C ILE A 534 11.92 4.58 12.74
N GLY A 535 12.10 4.42 14.05
CA GLY A 535 11.21 3.72 14.95
C GLY A 535 11.83 2.42 15.46
N ASP A 536 11.23 1.87 16.51
CA ASP A 536 11.74 0.69 17.19
C ASP A 536 11.76 -0.54 16.26
N VAL A 537 12.69 -1.46 16.54
CA VAL A 537 12.76 -2.79 15.93
C VAL A 537 12.59 -3.83 17.02
N ARG A 538 11.60 -4.71 16.86
CA ARG A 538 11.24 -5.72 17.87
C ARG A 538 11.29 -7.11 17.26
N PHE A 539 12.25 -7.89 17.73
CA PHE A 539 12.45 -9.30 17.42
C PHE A 539 11.77 -10.22 18.44
N GLY A 540 11.78 -11.51 18.12
CA GLY A 540 11.01 -12.54 18.80
C GLY A 540 11.84 -13.40 19.74
N SER A 541 11.59 -14.71 19.73
CA SER A 541 12.39 -15.69 20.51
C SER A 541 13.22 -16.61 19.62
N GLY A 542 13.34 -16.24 18.35
CA GLY A 542 14.15 -16.95 17.37
C GLY A 542 15.58 -16.44 17.38
N SER A 543 16.47 -17.06 16.62
CA SER A 543 17.82 -16.49 16.43
C SER A 543 17.75 -15.43 15.34
N ASP A 544 17.75 -14.17 15.75
CA ASP A 544 17.51 -13.03 14.89
C ASP A 544 18.83 -12.39 14.41
N THR A 545 18.79 -11.72 13.26
CA THR A 545 19.96 -11.01 12.71
C THR A 545 19.54 -9.65 12.18
N LEU A 546 20.18 -8.60 12.68
CA LEU A 546 20.09 -7.25 12.16
C LEU A 546 21.43 -6.86 11.54
N ASP A 547 21.48 -6.76 10.22
CA ASP A 547 22.67 -6.40 9.42
C ASP A 547 22.47 -5.03 8.78
N VAL A 548 23.16 -4.01 9.29
CA VAL A 548 23.09 -2.61 8.84
C VAL A 548 24.38 -2.25 8.14
N ARG A 549 24.33 -2.11 6.82
CA ARG A 549 25.52 -1.90 5.97
C ARG A 549 25.72 -0.48 5.48
N ASN A 550 24.67 0.33 5.42
CA ASN A 550 24.72 1.74 5.02
C ASN A 550 23.51 2.49 5.61
N GLY A 551 23.55 3.82 5.51
CA GLY A 551 22.50 4.69 5.98
C GLY A 551 22.33 4.61 7.50
N TYR A 552 21.14 4.95 8.00
CA TYR A 552 20.92 5.04 9.44
C TYR A 552 19.68 4.31 9.94
N LEU A 553 19.79 3.79 11.16
CA LEU A 553 18.72 3.24 11.98
C LEU A 553 18.62 4.06 13.26
N GLN A 554 17.45 4.65 13.50
CA GLN A 554 17.15 5.36 14.74
C GLN A 554 15.89 4.79 15.41
N GLY A 555 16.08 4.15 16.56
CA GLY A 555 15.01 3.53 17.35
C GLY A 555 15.54 2.47 18.31
N ASP A 556 14.75 2.13 19.32
CA ASP A 556 15.14 1.10 20.27
C ASP A 556 15.06 -0.29 19.63
N ILE A 557 16.02 -1.16 19.93
CA ILE A 557 16.11 -2.50 19.35
C ILE A 557 15.96 -3.53 20.47
N SER A 558 14.91 -4.33 20.38
CA SER A 558 14.66 -5.46 21.27
C SER A 558 14.92 -6.76 20.52
N PHE A 559 15.99 -7.47 20.86
CA PHE A 559 16.36 -8.75 20.26
C PHE A 559 15.52 -9.92 20.79
N GLY A 560 15.03 -9.82 22.02
CA GLY A 560 14.17 -10.85 22.60
C GLY A 560 15.00 -11.99 23.16
N ALA A 561 14.87 -13.22 22.65
CA ALA A 561 15.66 -14.36 23.12
C ALA A 561 16.17 -15.16 21.92
N GLY A 562 17.23 -15.93 22.09
CA GLY A 562 17.87 -16.65 20.99
C GLY A 562 19.27 -16.13 20.71
N ALA A 563 20.02 -16.87 19.89
CA ALA A 563 21.36 -16.49 19.50
C ALA A 563 21.31 -15.35 18.46
N ASP A 564 21.23 -14.11 18.96
CA ASP A 564 20.98 -12.93 18.16
C ASP A 564 22.26 -12.28 17.65
N VAL A 565 22.17 -11.58 16.51
CA VAL A 565 23.31 -10.90 15.90
C VAL A 565 22.96 -9.47 15.49
N LEU A 566 23.76 -8.51 15.94
CA LEU A 566 23.83 -7.15 15.39
C LEU A 566 25.14 -6.99 14.62
N SER A 567 25.06 -6.74 13.31
CA SER A 567 26.19 -6.46 12.43
C SER A 567 26.06 -5.05 11.87
N ILE A 568 27.12 -4.26 12.02
CA ILE A 568 27.25 -2.92 11.46
C ILE A 568 28.50 -2.88 10.60
N SER A 569 28.32 -2.53 9.34
CA SER A 569 29.38 -2.48 8.34
C SER A 569 29.12 -1.35 7.35
N GLY A 570 30.06 -1.14 6.42
CA GLY A 570 29.91 -0.26 5.26
C GLY A 570 29.58 1.21 5.55
N GLY A 571 29.79 1.71 6.77
CA GLY A 571 29.46 3.09 7.16
C GLY A 571 28.10 3.25 7.84
N GLY A 572 27.37 2.15 8.07
CA GLY A 572 26.06 2.20 8.73
C GLY A 572 26.09 2.83 10.14
N LEU A 573 25.04 3.59 10.46
CA LEU A 573 24.83 4.20 11.77
C LEU A 573 23.62 3.57 12.49
N VAL A 574 23.83 3.05 13.69
CA VAL A 574 22.75 2.53 14.55
C VAL A 574 22.68 3.33 15.83
N ARG A 575 21.51 3.92 16.11
CA ARG A 575 21.26 4.75 17.30
C ARG A 575 19.99 4.31 18.02
N GLY A 576 20.11 3.85 19.26
CA GLY A 576 18.97 3.51 20.11
C GLY A 576 19.34 2.66 21.31
N ALA A 577 18.39 2.42 22.21
CA ALA A 577 18.61 1.51 23.32
C ALA A 577 18.56 0.07 22.81
N LEU A 578 19.53 -0.75 23.22
CA LEU A 578 19.54 -2.17 22.93
C LEU A 578 19.03 -2.95 24.13
N SER A 579 18.23 -3.99 23.89
CA SER A 579 17.83 -4.95 24.92
C SER A 579 17.78 -6.37 24.36
N ASP A 580 18.22 -7.31 25.18
CA ASP A 580 18.22 -8.74 24.92
C ASP A 580 17.88 -9.46 26.24
N THR A 581 16.92 -10.39 26.21
CA THR A 581 16.30 -10.93 27.43
C THR A 581 17.05 -12.13 28.01
N ASP A 582 17.83 -12.85 27.21
CA ASP A 582 18.65 -13.98 27.66
C ASP A 582 20.18 -13.70 27.63
N GLY A 583 20.60 -12.61 27.00
CA GLY A 583 21.99 -12.15 26.96
C GLY A 583 22.84 -12.86 25.90
N ASP A 584 22.22 -13.60 24.96
CA ASP A 584 22.89 -14.29 23.85
C ASP A 584 23.02 -13.44 22.57
N LEU A 585 23.06 -12.11 22.72
CA LEU A 585 23.35 -11.18 21.62
C LEU A 585 24.85 -11.07 21.29
N SER A 586 25.20 -11.26 20.02
CA SER A 586 26.52 -10.98 19.45
C SER A 586 26.54 -9.65 18.69
N ILE A 587 27.48 -8.76 19.02
CA ILE A 587 27.61 -7.45 18.36
C ILE A 587 28.92 -7.38 17.56
N ASP A 588 28.84 -7.03 16.27
CA ASP A 588 29.98 -6.78 15.39
C ASP A 588 29.85 -5.40 14.72
N VAL A 589 30.76 -4.48 15.05
CA VAL A 589 30.85 -3.14 14.47
C VAL A 589 32.13 -3.07 13.65
N SER A 590 32.08 -3.56 12.42
CA SER A 590 33.26 -3.74 11.57
C SER A 590 33.72 -2.46 10.86
N ASN A 591 32.77 -1.64 10.38
CA ASN A 591 32.96 -0.36 9.72
C ASN A 591 31.66 0.45 9.84
N GLY A 592 31.62 1.50 10.66
CA GLY A 592 30.41 2.24 11.00
C GLY A 592 30.27 2.48 12.50
N THR A 593 29.12 2.97 12.94
CA THR A 593 28.96 3.50 14.30
C THR A 593 27.77 2.87 15.02
N LEU A 594 28.01 2.36 16.23
CA LEU A 594 26.98 1.96 17.17
C LEU A 594 26.89 2.97 18.32
N GLU A 595 25.75 3.63 18.45
CA GLU A 595 25.45 4.61 19.48
C GLU A 595 24.35 4.07 20.42
N THR A 596 24.71 3.52 21.58
CA THR A 596 23.75 2.77 22.43
C THR A 596 23.05 3.67 23.46
N HIS A 597 21.72 3.68 23.60
CA HIS A 597 20.96 4.58 24.50
C HIS A 597 20.41 3.94 25.79
N GLN A 598 20.61 2.64 26.01
CA GLN A 598 20.09 1.97 27.19
C GLN A 598 20.68 2.52 28.49
N THR A 599 19.85 2.59 29.53
CA THR A 599 20.19 3.16 30.85
C THR A 599 20.62 2.11 31.87
N THR A 600 20.79 0.86 31.44
CA THR A 600 21.28 -0.26 32.25
C THR A 600 22.34 -1.01 31.46
N THR A 601 23.23 -1.71 32.14
CA THR A 601 24.23 -2.56 31.49
C THR A 601 23.56 -3.60 30.59
N LEU A 602 23.99 -3.68 29.34
CA LEU A 602 23.55 -4.68 28.37
C LEU A 602 24.42 -5.95 28.51
N ASN A 603 23.80 -7.11 28.69
CA ASN A 603 24.51 -8.38 28.63
C ASN A 603 24.58 -8.84 27.17
N VAL A 604 25.77 -9.25 26.72
CA VAL A 604 26.01 -9.74 25.37
C VAL A 604 26.94 -10.96 25.39
N SER A 605 26.82 -11.85 24.42
CA SER A 605 27.65 -13.04 24.29
C SER A 605 29.03 -12.72 23.72
N SER A 606 29.11 -11.81 22.74
CA SER A 606 30.38 -11.34 22.17
C SER A 606 30.32 -9.91 21.64
N LEU A 607 31.48 -9.27 21.56
CA LEU A 607 31.65 -7.93 21.01
C LEU A 607 32.88 -7.89 20.10
N ASN A 608 32.73 -7.37 18.89
CA ASN A 608 33.82 -7.01 17.99
C ASN A 608 33.68 -5.55 17.56
N VAL A 609 34.76 -4.77 17.69
CA VAL A 609 34.87 -3.43 17.11
C VAL A 609 36.07 -3.44 16.17
N GLY A 610 35.80 -3.24 14.88
CA GLY A 610 36.77 -3.22 13.79
C GLY A 610 37.66 -1.98 13.79
N ALA A 611 38.63 -1.94 12.88
CA ALA A 611 39.58 -0.84 12.78
C ALA A 611 38.91 0.48 12.34
N ASP A 612 37.82 0.38 11.59
CA ASP A 612 36.99 1.49 11.11
C ASP A 612 35.63 1.54 11.84
N GLY A 613 35.51 0.82 12.96
CA GLY A 613 34.29 0.73 13.76
C GLY A 613 34.32 1.66 14.97
N GLU A 614 33.17 2.23 15.32
CA GLU A 614 33.00 3.10 16.47
C GLU A 614 31.91 2.60 17.42
N LEU A 615 32.21 2.57 18.72
CA LEU A 615 31.23 2.27 19.76
C LEU A 615 31.10 3.45 20.73
N ILE A 616 29.91 4.05 20.75
CA ILE A 616 29.55 5.18 21.62
C ILE A 616 28.52 4.71 22.66
N VAL A 617 28.91 4.75 23.93
CA VAL A 617 28.11 4.22 25.05
C VAL A 617 27.39 5.35 25.78
N THR A 618 26.09 5.21 26.06
CA THR A 618 25.38 6.16 26.93
C THR A 618 25.67 5.86 28.39
N ILE A 619 25.98 6.90 29.17
CA ILE A 619 26.20 6.84 30.61
C ILE A 619 25.25 7.82 31.30
N ASP A 620 24.81 7.47 32.50
CA ASP A 620 24.10 8.40 33.38
C ASP A 620 24.88 8.61 34.68
N PRO A 621 25.60 9.74 34.83
CA PRO A 621 26.33 10.08 36.05
C PRO A 621 25.48 10.03 37.33
N ALA A 622 24.20 10.41 37.23
CA ALA A 622 23.27 10.37 38.37
C ALA A 622 22.92 8.94 38.82
N ALA A 623 23.17 7.93 37.98
CA ALA A 623 22.87 6.52 38.24
C ALA A 623 24.04 5.73 38.88
N ASN A 624 25.08 6.40 39.39
CA ASN A 624 26.20 5.80 40.13
C ASN A 624 26.84 4.57 39.44
N ASN A 625 27.37 4.75 38.22
CA ASN A 625 28.05 3.72 37.42
C ASN A 625 27.19 2.48 37.07
N SER A 626 25.88 2.51 37.32
CA SER A 626 24.96 1.40 36.99
C SER A 626 24.24 1.63 35.66
N SER A 627 24.54 2.73 34.96
CA SER A 627 23.90 3.13 33.71
C SER A 627 24.86 3.04 32.56
N GLY A 628 24.41 2.37 31.49
CA GLY A 628 25.21 2.14 30.31
C GLY A 628 26.20 0.98 30.44
N GLY A 629 26.92 0.75 29.34
CA GLY A 629 27.98 -0.24 29.28
C GLY A 629 27.55 -1.62 28.82
N LEU A 630 28.53 -2.42 28.42
CA LEU A 630 28.38 -3.78 27.94
C LEU A 630 29.07 -4.76 28.89
N ASN A 631 28.31 -5.75 29.34
CA ASN A 631 28.85 -6.93 30.02
C ASN A 631 28.94 -8.08 29.02
N VAL A 632 30.15 -8.32 28.51
CA VAL A 632 30.43 -9.31 27.48
C VAL A 632 30.80 -10.64 28.14
N ALA A 633 29.89 -11.60 28.14
CA ALA A 633 30.12 -12.90 28.77
C ALA A 633 31.31 -13.65 28.14
N GLY A 634 31.49 -13.52 26.83
CA GLY A 634 32.57 -14.09 26.05
C GLY A 634 33.73 -13.13 25.81
N ALA A 635 34.19 -13.08 24.55
CA ALA A 635 35.30 -12.25 24.14
C ALA A 635 34.82 -10.87 23.65
N ALA A 636 35.48 -9.82 24.12
CA ALA A 636 35.45 -8.49 23.53
C ALA A 636 36.74 -8.28 22.73
N THR A 637 36.63 -8.04 21.43
CA THR A 637 37.77 -7.79 20.55
C THR A 637 37.70 -6.36 20.03
N LEU A 638 38.75 -5.58 20.30
CA LEU A 638 38.90 -4.22 19.82
C LEU A 638 40.12 -4.17 18.91
N ALA A 639 39.90 -3.93 17.62
CA ALA A 639 40.97 -3.92 16.63
C ALA A 639 41.92 -2.72 16.82
N THR A 640 43.07 -2.77 16.15
CA THR A 640 43.92 -1.57 16.05
C THR A 640 43.21 -0.53 15.20
N GLY A 641 43.01 0.68 15.74
CA GLY A 641 42.22 1.75 15.13
C GLY A 641 40.77 1.85 15.62
N ALA A 642 40.26 0.87 16.37
CA ALA A 642 38.87 0.90 16.85
C ALA A 642 38.57 2.17 17.67
N GLY A 643 37.47 2.83 17.33
CA GLY A 643 36.99 4.06 17.96
C GLY A 643 36.04 3.79 19.13
N LEU A 644 36.16 4.58 20.18
CA LEU A 644 35.31 4.50 21.37
C LEU A 644 34.91 5.91 21.80
N GLY A 645 33.72 6.04 22.39
CA GLY A 645 33.26 7.30 22.96
C GLY A 645 32.07 7.10 23.87
N VAL A 646 31.55 8.21 24.38
CA VAL A 646 30.41 8.19 25.28
C VAL A 646 29.48 9.35 25.05
N ARG A 647 28.25 9.20 25.52
CA ARG A 647 27.34 10.33 25.75
C ARG A 647 26.76 10.27 27.14
N PHE A 648 26.22 11.40 27.60
CA PHE A 648 25.71 11.52 28.96
C PHE A 648 24.22 11.87 28.97
N ASN A 649 23.44 11.22 29.83
CA ASN A 649 22.03 11.56 30.06
C ASN A 649 21.85 12.67 31.12
N SER A 650 22.81 12.79 32.04
CA SER A 650 22.83 13.80 33.10
C SER A 650 24.19 14.46 33.21
N LEU A 651 24.23 15.58 33.92
CA LEU A 651 25.47 16.31 34.16
C LEU A 651 26.34 15.56 35.16
N LEU A 652 27.65 15.62 34.96
CA LEU A 652 28.63 15.16 35.92
C LEU A 652 28.63 16.05 37.18
N ASP A 653 28.57 15.43 38.37
CA ASP A 653 28.65 16.12 39.68
C ASP A 653 30.08 16.27 40.21
N GLY A 654 31.06 15.62 39.57
CA GLY A 654 32.48 15.67 39.89
C GLY A 654 33.25 14.60 39.11
N PRO A 655 34.60 14.65 39.08
CA PRO A 655 35.41 13.68 38.35
C PRO A 655 35.04 12.23 38.72
N ALA A 656 34.77 11.41 37.72
CA ALA A 656 34.31 10.04 37.90
C ALA A 656 34.94 9.11 36.85
N ARG A 657 34.97 7.82 37.20
CA ARG A 657 35.34 6.75 36.27
C ARG A 657 34.10 5.94 35.93
N PHE A 658 33.94 5.62 34.65
CA PHE A 658 32.87 4.74 34.17
C PHE A 658 33.45 3.54 33.42
N ASP A 659 32.91 2.35 33.67
CA ASP A 659 33.27 1.13 32.95
C ASP A 659 32.38 1.02 31.72
N LEU A 660 32.98 1.02 30.52
CA LEU A 660 32.26 0.93 29.25
C LEU A 660 32.04 -0.52 28.83
N ILE A 661 33.06 -1.34 29.00
CA ILE A 661 33.07 -2.74 28.61
C ILE A 661 33.68 -3.55 29.75
N ASN A 662 32.96 -4.57 30.20
CA ASN A 662 33.50 -5.62 31.08
C ASN A 662 33.40 -6.95 30.33
N ALA A 663 34.52 -7.63 30.11
CA ALA A 663 34.56 -8.83 29.28
C ALA A 663 35.09 -10.08 29.99
N GLY A 664 34.55 -11.24 29.64
CA GLY A 664 35.13 -12.53 30.03
C GLY A 664 36.57 -12.70 29.50
N THR A 665 36.86 -12.18 28.31
CA THR A 665 38.21 -12.03 27.75
C THR A 665 38.29 -10.76 26.91
N LEU A 666 39.27 -9.89 27.19
CA LEU A 666 39.50 -8.67 26.43
C LEU A 666 40.72 -8.80 25.51
N ASN A 667 40.49 -8.70 24.20
CA ASN A 667 41.52 -8.67 23.16
C ASN A 667 41.60 -7.27 22.54
N ALA A 668 42.41 -6.38 23.11
CA ALA A 668 42.55 -5.02 22.61
C ALA A 668 43.87 -4.83 21.82
N GLY A 669 43.75 -4.31 20.60
CA GLY A 669 44.87 -3.77 19.82
C GLY A 669 45.27 -2.36 20.27
N ALA A 670 46.00 -1.64 19.41
CA ALA A 670 46.20 -0.21 19.61
C ALA A 670 44.94 0.54 19.13
N ILE A 671 43.94 0.61 19.99
CA ILE A 671 42.69 1.35 19.75
C ILE A 671 42.95 2.85 19.61
N ASP A 672 42.04 3.58 18.97
CA ASP A 672 42.16 5.02 18.80
C ASP A 672 41.87 5.74 20.13
N MET A 673 42.92 6.23 20.79
CA MET A 673 42.79 6.93 22.08
C MET A 673 42.17 8.33 21.93
N ASP A 674 42.35 8.97 20.78
CA ASP A 674 41.85 10.32 20.55
C ASP A 674 40.31 10.29 20.34
N SER A 675 39.80 9.18 19.78
CA SER A 675 38.36 8.95 19.57
C SER A 675 37.52 9.11 20.85
N PHE A 676 38.04 8.78 22.05
CA PHE A 676 37.32 8.95 23.32
C PHE A 676 36.89 10.40 23.55
N GLN A 677 37.71 11.36 23.14
CA GLN A 677 37.40 12.77 23.27
C GLN A 677 36.58 13.27 22.07
N GLU A 678 36.90 12.83 20.85
CA GLU A 678 36.24 13.26 19.61
C GLU A 678 34.78 12.79 19.55
N ASN A 679 34.51 11.57 20.01
CA ASN A 679 33.17 10.95 20.00
C ASN A 679 32.37 11.23 21.27
N SER A 680 32.79 12.21 22.08
CA SER A 680 32.14 12.54 23.35
C SER A 680 31.94 14.03 23.56
N PRO A 681 31.11 14.46 24.54
CA PRO A 681 30.74 15.86 24.63
C PRO A 681 31.89 16.79 25.04
N TYR A 682 32.04 17.91 24.33
CA TYR A 682 33.04 18.96 24.56
C TYR A 682 33.05 19.50 25.99
N LEU A 683 31.89 19.48 26.66
CA LEU A 683 31.76 19.93 28.04
C LEU A 683 32.69 19.17 29.01
N TYR A 684 33.10 17.97 28.61
CA TYR A 684 33.96 17.09 29.39
C TYR A 684 35.34 16.92 28.75
N VAL A 685 36.31 16.64 29.62
CA VAL A 685 37.60 16.08 29.23
C VAL A 685 37.53 14.60 29.57
N ILE A 686 37.80 13.76 28.56
CA ILE A 686 37.67 12.32 28.66
C ILE A 686 39.02 11.67 28.39
N GLU A 687 39.44 10.80 29.30
CA GLU A 687 40.65 9.99 29.17
C GLU A 687 40.27 8.51 29.20
N GLY A 688 40.31 7.85 28.04
CA GLY A 688 40.06 6.42 27.92
C GLY A 688 41.20 5.57 28.47
N GLY A 689 40.88 4.36 28.93
CA GLY A 689 41.88 3.42 29.44
C GLY A 689 41.44 1.96 29.39
N ILE A 690 42.44 1.07 29.40
CA ILE A 690 42.24 -0.38 29.44
C ILE A 690 42.86 -0.93 30.72
N ASP A 691 42.03 -1.58 31.54
CA ASP A 691 42.47 -2.41 32.66
C ASP A 691 42.50 -3.88 32.22
N ALA A 692 43.62 -4.28 31.64
CA ALA A 692 43.83 -5.65 31.15
C ALA A 692 43.84 -6.71 32.28
N ALA A 693 44.03 -6.31 33.54
CA ALA A 693 43.99 -7.26 34.67
C ALA A 693 42.55 -7.65 35.02
N ASN A 694 41.60 -6.74 34.79
CA ASN A 694 40.18 -6.93 35.06
C ASN A 694 39.34 -7.11 33.78
N ASN A 695 39.98 -7.16 32.60
CA ASN A 695 39.32 -7.21 31.29
C ASN A 695 38.29 -6.07 31.09
N THR A 696 38.64 -4.86 31.53
CA THR A 696 37.74 -3.71 31.51
C THR A 696 38.27 -2.61 30.60
N VAL A 697 37.38 -1.99 29.84
CA VAL A 697 37.62 -0.69 29.19
C VAL A 697 36.84 0.35 29.96
N TYR A 698 37.53 1.41 30.36
CA TYR A 698 36.97 2.47 31.19
C TYR A 698 37.30 3.83 30.59
N GLU A 699 36.63 4.85 31.12
CA GLU A 699 36.97 6.24 30.89
C GLU A 699 37.02 7.00 32.22
N ASP A 700 37.97 7.91 32.33
CA ASP A 700 38.02 8.92 33.39
C ASP A 700 37.49 10.24 32.83
N VAL A 701 36.41 10.73 33.44
CA VAL A 701 35.66 11.89 32.95
C VAL A 701 35.72 13.00 34.00
N ARG A 702 35.98 14.23 33.54
CA ARG A 702 35.84 15.44 34.35
C ARG A 702 35.27 16.59 33.54
N GLN A 703 34.71 17.56 34.24
CA GLN A 703 34.33 18.83 33.62
C GLN A 703 35.57 19.53 33.03
N ARG A 704 35.42 20.05 31.80
CA ARG A 704 36.43 20.91 31.18
C ARG A 704 36.58 22.20 31.99
N THR A 705 37.82 22.59 32.25
CA THR A 705 38.11 23.81 33.00
C THR A 705 37.95 25.06 32.13
N THR A 706 37.81 26.23 32.75
CA THR A 706 37.68 27.50 32.03
C THR A 706 38.90 27.83 31.18
N ASP A 707 40.09 27.43 31.63
CA ASP A 707 41.35 27.65 30.92
C ASP A 707 41.45 26.74 29.69
N GLU A 708 41.05 25.47 29.81
CA GLU A 708 41.00 24.51 28.69
C GLU A 708 39.93 24.87 27.66
N ALA A 709 38.83 25.48 28.10
CA ALA A 709 37.79 26.00 27.22
C ALA A 709 38.19 27.34 26.57
N GLY A 710 39.34 27.93 26.92
CA GLY A 710 39.84 29.17 26.34
C GLY A 710 39.04 30.42 26.72
N LEU A 711 38.30 30.37 27.84
CA LEU A 711 37.39 31.43 28.26
C LEU A 711 38.15 32.66 28.77
N ILE A 712 37.67 33.86 28.40
CA ILE A 712 38.21 35.10 28.99
C ILE A 712 37.74 35.26 30.43
N SER A 713 38.39 36.11 31.22
CA SER A 713 38.11 36.23 32.67
C SER A 713 36.63 36.51 33.02
N VAL A 714 35.91 37.23 32.15
CA VAL A 714 34.48 37.51 32.35
C VAL A 714 33.63 36.25 32.13
N GLU A 715 33.91 35.45 31.10
CA GLU A 715 33.23 34.19 30.80
C GLU A 715 33.53 33.14 31.87
N ALA A 716 34.80 33.01 32.25
CA ALA A 716 35.23 32.11 33.32
C ALA A 716 34.48 32.37 34.65
N SER A 717 34.22 33.65 34.97
CA SER A 717 33.49 34.03 36.19
C SER A 717 32.01 33.60 36.20
N MET A 718 31.45 33.24 35.03
CA MET A 718 30.06 32.80 34.88
C MET A 718 29.93 31.29 34.66
N TYR A 719 31.04 30.57 34.41
CA TYR A 719 31.02 29.18 33.95
C TYR A 719 30.33 28.21 34.92
N ASP A 720 30.62 28.28 36.22
CA ASP A 720 29.98 27.41 37.22
C ASP A 720 28.47 27.68 37.33
N ALA A 721 28.07 28.95 37.25
CA ALA A 721 26.66 29.34 37.28
C ALA A 721 25.94 28.87 36.00
N PHE A 722 26.60 28.95 34.85
CA PHE A 722 26.13 28.42 33.58
C PHE A 722 25.96 26.90 33.65
N TYR A 723 26.98 26.15 34.08
CA TYR A 723 26.92 24.69 34.20
C TYR A 723 25.80 24.26 35.15
N SER A 724 25.69 24.90 36.32
CA SER A 724 24.59 24.66 37.25
C SER A 724 23.22 24.95 36.63
N SER A 725 23.11 25.98 35.78
CA SER A 725 21.85 26.31 35.12
C SER A 725 21.38 25.25 34.11
N LEU A 726 22.31 24.50 33.48
CA LEU A 726 21.97 23.39 32.58
C LEU A 726 21.16 22.29 33.30
N SER A 727 21.34 22.10 34.61
CA SER A 727 20.52 21.15 35.36
C SER A 727 19.02 21.51 35.40
N ARG A 728 18.69 22.78 35.15
CA ARG A 728 17.35 23.35 35.32
C ARG A 728 16.53 23.36 34.03
N ASP A 729 17.18 23.12 32.89
CA ASP A 729 16.56 23.11 31.56
C ASP A 729 17.08 21.89 30.79
N ALA A 730 16.19 20.92 30.54
CA ALA A 730 16.56 19.65 29.95
C ALA A 730 17.00 19.79 28.48
N ASP A 731 16.39 20.72 27.73
CA ASP A 731 16.69 20.93 26.32
C ASP A 731 18.05 21.61 26.16
N MET A 732 18.33 22.63 26.98
CA MET A 732 19.66 23.22 27.03
C MET A 732 20.71 22.20 27.45
N ARG A 733 20.44 21.38 28.49
CA ARG A 733 21.35 20.30 28.89
C ARG A 733 21.64 19.36 27.73
N ALA A 734 20.61 18.86 27.06
CA ALA A 734 20.76 17.96 25.93
C ALA A 734 21.58 18.59 24.80
N ALA A 735 21.35 19.86 24.47
CA ALA A 735 22.10 20.57 23.44
C ALA A 735 23.61 20.66 23.76
N PHE A 736 23.98 20.97 25.00
CA PHE A 736 25.39 21.03 25.41
C PHE A 736 26.02 19.63 25.54
N LEU A 737 25.24 18.62 25.93
CA LEU A 737 25.69 17.22 25.98
C LEU A 737 25.76 16.57 24.59
N ALA A 738 25.20 17.18 23.55
CA ALA A 738 25.29 16.69 22.17
C ALA A 738 26.46 17.30 21.37
N GLN A 739 27.13 18.32 21.90
CA GLN A 739 28.24 18.98 21.23
C GLN A 739 29.51 18.15 21.39
N LEU A 740 30.02 17.55 20.30
CA LEU A 740 31.25 16.74 20.30
C LEU A 740 32.53 17.55 20.55
N GLY A 741 33.54 16.87 21.10
CA GLY A 741 34.71 17.43 21.81
C GLY A 741 35.94 17.80 21.01
#